data_AF-A0A2Z3HJR6-F1
#
_entry.id   AF-A0A2Z3HJR6-F1
#
_cell.length_a   1.000
_cell.length_b   1.000
_cell.length_c   1.000
_cell.angle_alpha   90.00
_cell.angle_beta   90.00
_cell.angle_gamma   90.00
#
_symmetry.space_group_name_H-M   'P 1'
#
loop_
_entity.id
_entity.type
_entity.pdbx_description
1 polymer ?
#
loop_
_entity_poly.entity_id
_entity_poly.type
_entity_poly.pdbx_seq_one_letter_code
_entity_poly.pdbx_strand_id
1 'polypeptide(L)'
;MADNKHDRLQSTHFLLSGEVRNSAELEHADFLLTDHPKAAVALDLLLGTQGWRRFAEQDVAPPQAEDRADVDQMLVAHGQRLTAPLELFKLEEQRIAAEFAPRVEQVRLATAAVEDEFNALSAKGNEAVTAANAAVSAAQIKKSVATSELNEYSERFDTARDAAVPVLTVVLVLTLAFLGFKGLVAATGAGRSRATLVTAGLVVLGVLVLIAVKSVTSAKKSAPTFEFVGSSIKPPGAGGGELFFRKSPLEADARAAMEAAPMAPVPLTGIGPQGPRKGIDLAGGTPAPKGPTPVGVPSSPAPAGFFPAGRGLVLDRNQRTPPQVGVKPSPEKEWLAHALAQRPVGGKVALGPPVRDGFPEAPVLDPVAQSTARPVTPTVTPSVVREYAHERDPALGEVRADFAETVYWHPVLVLPATGTASVEFQLSDDIARYQVLVAGHTLDGRVGAITKTIEARKPFSLDPKLPLEVAHTDTIDVPVRVTNDSAVRRNVAFATTATGFKTDGSLKGAINLDPFKSGRQFLKLNADTRDGPASLVIEGTSIPAADKDVIRRTVRVVPDGFPGVGAFSDMLEKGRATSSVTLPKDVVPGTLKVRLEMYPTSMSDLVKGLDGLLREPHGCFEQTSTTNYPNALILDYLNQSNQANPEAATRARGLLDRGYGRLTSFECPDTPNRVKHGFEWFGKADSQHEALTAYGLLQFKDMARVHPVDPELIKRTQAFLLSRRDGKGGFLRNARALDGFGGSPKPTTDAYIVWALVESDPEDKEKLDLRTEITALKTAALDENSATGRDAYTVALAANVALLRGDRETGHKLLDRLKEKHAKGGAVTGGIMSITRSGGRDLQIETTALALLGWLRANDPSYATAAKESIKWIAQQRGGYGGFGSTQSTIMALKALALHAQKNKHPAEAGELRLLVDGTVAATRTFTPNDVDVIGLDVPNPETVFKLGGRNEIAIATDAKQPYPFALSYTYTTLTPLSAERCAVRIATKLASAEAAEGDTVPLAVTLENRQKQGQGMTTAVIGIPAGMKVPTDLKQLTDLREKGAVAYFELKGSRELVLYWRELAPEQKVELSIDLVCDVPGTYRGPASRGYLYYDADHKHWVEPLSIRIAPAAGNE
;
A
#
# COMPACT_ATOMS: atom_id res chain seq x y z
N MET A 1 16.59 15.64 -26.76
CA MET A 1 17.77 16.04 -27.56
C MET A 1 18.78 16.59 -26.55
N ALA A 2 20.04 16.16 -26.43
CA ALA A 2 20.93 15.35 -27.25
C ALA A 2 21.72 14.37 -26.35
N ASP A 3 21.88 13.10 -26.77
CA ASP A 3 22.74 12.11 -26.12
C ASP A 3 23.92 11.78 -27.05
N ASN A 4 24.71 12.81 -27.37
CA ASN A 4 25.99 12.63 -28.04
C ASN A 4 27.08 12.99 -27.03
N LYS A 5 27.71 11.97 -26.44
CA LYS A 5 28.63 12.08 -25.30
C LYS A 5 29.89 12.94 -25.54
N HIS A 6 30.05 13.59 -26.68
CA HIS A 6 31.25 14.39 -27.02
C HIS A 6 30.96 15.84 -27.47
N ASP A 7 29.71 16.31 -27.51
CA ASP A 7 29.38 17.73 -27.82
C ASP A 7 28.68 18.41 -26.63
N ARG A 8 29.42 19.16 -25.82
CA ARG A 8 28.91 20.05 -24.76
C ARG A 8 28.76 21.49 -25.28
N LEU A 9 27.92 21.72 -26.28
CA LEU A 9 27.76 23.05 -26.90
C LEU A 9 26.46 23.79 -26.58
N GLN A 10 25.55 23.22 -25.77
CA GLN A 10 24.34 23.95 -25.34
C GLN A 10 24.01 23.72 -23.86
N SER A 11 23.85 24.84 -23.13
CA SER A 11 23.34 24.87 -21.77
C SER A 11 21.86 24.45 -21.74
N THR A 12 21.59 23.29 -21.15
CA THR A 12 20.23 22.76 -21.03
C THR A 12 19.60 23.28 -19.74
N HIS A 13 18.54 24.07 -19.85
CA HIS A 13 17.82 24.65 -18.71
C HIS A 13 16.56 23.82 -18.42
N PHE A 14 16.27 23.58 -17.13
CA PHE A 14 15.12 22.77 -16.70
C PHE A 14 14.19 23.55 -15.76
N LEU A 15 12.88 23.45 -15.97
CA LEU A 15 11.85 23.87 -15.01
C LEU A 15 11.62 22.75 -13.98
N LEU A 16 12.11 22.98 -12.76
CA LEU A 16 12.20 21.96 -11.70
C LEU A 16 10.87 21.34 -11.24
N SER A 17 9.73 22.02 -11.44
CA SER A 17 8.41 21.51 -11.07
C SER A 17 7.64 20.85 -12.22
N GLY A 18 8.07 21.06 -13.48
CA GLY A 18 7.35 20.59 -14.67
C GLY A 18 8.12 19.62 -15.57
N GLU A 19 9.46 19.74 -15.61
CA GLU A 19 10.30 19.08 -16.61
C GLU A 19 11.20 17.98 -16.02
N VAL A 20 11.52 18.07 -14.73
CA VAL A 20 12.39 17.11 -14.03
C VAL A 20 11.53 16.06 -13.31
N ARG A 21 11.51 14.83 -13.83
CA ARG A 21 10.64 13.76 -13.31
C ARG A 21 11.38 12.73 -12.45
N ASN A 22 12.70 12.70 -12.51
CA ASN A 22 13.56 11.88 -11.65
C ASN A 22 14.95 12.53 -11.52
N SER A 23 15.71 12.17 -10.49
CA SER A 23 17.01 12.77 -10.17
C SER A 23 18.14 12.41 -11.14
N ALA A 24 17.98 11.38 -11.99
CA ALA A 24 18.95 11.04 -13.03
C ALA A 24 18.94 12.05 -14.20
N GLU A 25 17.82 12.75 -14.41
CA GLU A 25 17.71 13.82 -15.42
C GLU A 25 18.59 15.04 -15.11
N LEU A 26 19.11 15.12 -13.88
CA LEU A 26 19.99 16.18 -13.41
C LEU A 26 21.48 15.79 -13.41
N GLU A 27 21.82 14.59 -13.87
CA GLU A 27 23.20 14.06 -13.83
C GLU A 27 24.20 14.88 -14.66
N HIS A 28 23.72 15.64 -15.65
CA HIS A 28 24.53 16.48 -16.53
C HIS A 28 24.00 17.92 -16.65
N ALA A 29 23.19 18.37 -15.69
CA ALA A 29 22.67 19.74 -15.66
C ALA A 29 23.70 20.70 -15.04
N ASP A 30 23.97 21.82 -15.72
CA ASP A 30 24.80 22.90 -15.20
C ASP A 30 23.93 23.86 -14.37
N PHE A 31 24.22 23.97 -13.07
CA PHE A 31 23.51 24.86 -12.17
C PHE A 31 24.33 26.13 -11.93
N LEU A 32 23.81 27.25 -12.41
CA LEU A 32 24.40 28.56 -12.14
C LEU A 32 24.03 29.00 -10.73
N LEU A 33 25.02 29.00 -9.84
CA LEU A 33 24.89 29.50 -8.48
C LEU A 33 25.38 30.95 -8.42
N THR A 34 24.71 31.76 -7.61
CA THR A 34 25.25 33.08 -7.25
C THR A 34 26.42 32.90 -6.28
N ASP A 35 27.19 33.96 -6.06
CA ASP A 35 28.29 34.04 -5.08
C ASP A 35 27.81 33.95 -3.61
N HIS A 36 26.53 33.69 -3.39
CA HIS A 36 25.95 33.58 -2.07
C HIS A 36 26.42 32.28 -1.38
N PRO A 37 26.97 32.35 -0.14
CA PRO A 37 27.62 31.21 0.53
C PRO A 37 26.68 30.03 0.87
N LYS A 38 25.37 30.18 0.66
CA LYS A 38 24.35 29.13 0.88
C LYS A 38 23.71 28.61 -0.40
N ALA A 39 24.11 29.09 -1.58
CA ALA A 39 23.46 28.74 -2.85
C ALA A 39 23.57 27.23 -3.15
N ALA A 40 24.74 26.62 -2.92
CA ALA A 40 24.94 25.19 -3.09
C ALA A 40 24.07 24.35 -2.14
N VAL A 41 23.95 24.78 -0.88
CA VAL A 41 23.12 24.10 0.14
C VAL A 41 21.64 24.18 -0.21
N ALA A 42 21.18 25.33 -0.73
CA ALA A 42 19.80 25.51 -1.16
C ALA A 42 19.46 24.62 -2.36
N LEU A 43 20.40 24.46 -3.30
CA LEU A 43 20.25 23.55 -4.44
C LEU A 43 20.14 22.08 -3.98
N ASP A 44 21.01 21.65 -3.07
CA ASP A 44 20.98 20.29 -2.51
C ASP A 44 19.64 19.99 -1.79
N LEU A 45 19.12 20.96 -1.04
CA LEU A 45 17.85 20.83 -0.33
C LEU A 45 16.66 20.79 -1.29
N LEU A 46 16.70 21.62 -2.33
CA LEU A 46 15.66 21.67 -3.36
C LEU A 46 15.55 20.36 -4.13
N LEU A 47 16.68 19.76 -4.48
CA LEU A 47 16.73 18.52 -5.25
C LEU A 47 16.53 17.27 -4.38
N GLY A 48 16.39 17.44 -3.06
CA GLY A 48 16.22 16.35 -2.11
C GLY A 48 17.43 15.40 -2.04
N THR A 49 18.62 15.86 -2.45
CA THR A 49 19.82 15.01 -2.54
C THR A 49 20.49 14.78 -1.19
N GLN A 50 20.24 15.64 -0.19
CA GLN A 50 20.78 15.54 1.19
C GLN A 50 22.29 15.20 1.25
N GLY A 51 23.09 15.65 0.28
CA GLY A 51 24.53 15.37 0.18
C GLY A 51 24.92 13.98 -0.38
N TRP A 52 23.96 13.17 -0.85
CA TRP A 52 24.21 11.84 -1.43
C TRP A 52 24.84 11.89 -2.83
N ARG A 53 24.72 13.02 -3.53
CA ARG A 53 25.45 13.31 -4.78
C ARG A 53 26.34 14.53 -4.56
N ARG A 54 27.65 14.37 -4.78
CA ARG A 54 28.60 15.50 -4.78
C ARG A 54 28.61 16.10 -6.18
N PHE A 55 28.07 17.30 -6.33
CA PHE A 55 28.25 18.08 -7.56
C PHE A 55 29.69 18.57 -7.61
N ALA A 56 30.39 18.29 -8.72
CA ALA A 56 31.73 18.82 -8.93
C ALA A 56 31.61 20.26 -9.41
N GLU A 57 32.11 21.21 -8.61
CA GLU A 57 32.32 22.58 -9.08
C GLU A 57 33.31 22.52 -10.24
N GLN A 58 32.84 22.84 -11.45
CA GLN A 58 33.73 22.90 -12.60
C GLN A 58 34.51 24.21 -12.50
N ASP A 59 35.82 24.11 -12.38
CA ASP A 59 36.74 25.25 -12.38
C ASP A 59 36.84 25.76 -13.83
N VAL A 60 35.79 26.46 -14.29
CA VAL A 60 35.74 27.03 -15.64
C VAL A 60 36.56 28.31 -15.62
N ALA A 61 37.54 28.40 -16.53
CA ALA A 61 38.32 29.62 -16.70
C ALA A 61 37.36 30.81 -16.92
N PRO A 62 37.63 31.99 -16.31
CA PRO A 62 36.76 33.14 -16.45
C PRO A 62 36.56 33.45 -17.95
N PRO A 63 35.33 33.76 -18.38
CA PRO A 63 35.01 33.95 -19.79
C PRO A 63 35.95 34.97 -20.43
N GLN A 64 36.33 34.72 -21.68
CA GLN A 64 37.12 35.68 -22.45
C GLN A 64 36.35 37.01 -22.51
N ALA A 65 37.08 38.13 -22.60
CA ALA A 65 36.47 39.46 -22.54
C ALA A 65 35.38 39.70 -23.60
N GLU A 66 35.36 38.85 -24.63
CA GLU A 66 34.44 38.83 -25.77
C GLU A 66 33.08 38.22 -25.40
N ASP A 67 33.04 37.22 -24.51
CA ASP A 67 31.81 36.53 -24.08
C ASP A 67 31.12 37.22 -22.89
N ARG A 68 31.78 38.21 -22.27
CA ARG A 68 31.25 38.95 -21.12
C ARG A 68 29.98 39.74 -21.47
N ALA A 69 29.87 40.23 -22.70
CA ALA A 69 28.73 41.01 -23.16
C ALA A 69 27.47 40.13 -23.34
N ASP A 70 27.63 38.92 -23.86
CA ASP A 70 26.53 37.97 -24.05
C ASP A 70 26.05 37.41 -22.71
N VAL A 71 26.96 37.15 -21.78
CA VAL A 71 26.64 36.74 -20.41
C VAL A 71 25.94 37.87 -19.64
N ASP A 72 26.39 39.12 -19.78
CA ASP A 72 25.71 40.27 -19.15
C ASP A 72 24.33 40.54 -19.77
N GLN A 73 24.14 40.36 -21.09
CA GLN A 73 22.82 40.43 -21.73
C GLN A 73 21.88 39.32 -21.24
N MET A 74 22.38 38.10 -21.08
CA MET A 74 21.60 36.97 -20.58
C MET A 74 21.14 37.20 -19.12
N LEU A 75 22.04 37.73 -18.28
CA LEU A 75 21.75 38.05 -16.87
C LEU A 75 20.75 39.21 -16.71
N VAL A 76 20.75 40.18 -17.65
CA VAL A 76 19.76 41.28 -17.70
C VAL A 76 18.40 40.77 -18.20
N ALA A 77 18.37 39.94 -19.25
CA ALA A 77 17.13 39.39 -19.82
C ALA A 77 16.38 38.47 -18.84
N HIS A 78 17.10 37.81 -17.93
CA HIS A 78 16.53 36.95 -16.90
C HIS A 78 16.41 37.61 -15.52
N GLY A 79 16.60 38.94 -15.44
CA GLY A 79 16.35 39.73 -14.23
C GLY A 79 17.32 39.48 -13.07
N GLN A 80 18.49 38.91 -13.33
CA GLN A 80 19.49 38.57 -12.32
C GLN A 80 20.61 39.61 -12.16
N ARG A 81 20.66 40.64 -13.01
CA ARG A 81 21.56 41.79 -12.85
C ARG A 81 20.97 43.08 -13.44
N LEU A 82 21.29 44.23 -12.85
CA LEU A 82 20.86 45.58 -13.29
C LEU A 82 22.07 46.44 -13.60
N THR A 83 22.13 47.04 -14.81
CA THR A 83 22.69 48.38 -15.13
C THR A 83 22.67 48.59 -16.66
N ALA A 84 22.28 49.71 -17.29
CA ALA A 84 22.05 51.12 -16.89
C ALA A 84 21.29 51.86 -18.05
N PRO A 85 20.79 53.12 -17.94
CA PRO A 85 20.93 54.10 -16.87
C PRO A 85 19.61 54.54 -16.21
N LEU A 86 19.69 54.75 -14.89
CA LEU A 86 18.63 55.18 -13.97
C LEU A 86 17.90 56.51 -14.33
N GLU A 87 18.40 57.26 -15.30
CA GLU A 87 17.84 58.54 -15.73
C GLU A 87 16.61 58.36 -16.64
N LEU A 88 16.62 57.34 -17.52
CA LEU A 88 15.51 57.09 -18.45
C LEU A 88 14.27 56.51 -17.74
N PHE A 89 14.47 55.61 -16.77
CA PHE A 89 13.38 55.09 -15.97
C PHE A 89 12.73 56.15 -15.08
N LYS A 90 13.51 57.09 -14.51
CA LYS A 90 12.93 58.19 -13.72
C LYS A 90 12.10 59.15 -14.58
N LEU A 91 12.50 59.39 -15.83
CA LEU A 91 11.74 60.21 -16.79
C LEU A 91 10.46 59.50 -17.26
N GLU A 92 10.52 58.20 -17.54
CA GLU A 92 9.35 57.39 -17.91
C GLU A 92 8.39 57.20 -16.74
N GLU A 93 8.91 57.00 -15.53
CA GLU A 93 8.13 56.86 -14.29
C GLU A 93 7.46 58.18 -13.90
N GLN A 94 8.13 59.33 -14.09
CA GLN A 94 7.50 60.64 -13.93
C GLN A 94 6.41 60.91 -14.97
N ARG A 95 6.60 60.45 -16.22
CA ARG A 95 5.60 60.57 -17.29
C ARG A 95 4.39 59.66 -17.06
N ILE A 96 4.63 58.40 -16.69
CA ILE A 96 3.59 57.41 -16.39
C ILE A 96 2.83 57.81 -15.12
N ALA A 97 3.53 58.30 -14.09
CA ALA A 97 2.86 58.82 -12.89
C ALA A 97 2.00 60.07 -13.22
N ALA A 98 2.47 60.99 -14.06
CA ALA A 98 1.69 62.17 -14.45
C ALA A 98 0.47 61.82 -15.32
N GLU A 99 0.57 60.80 -16.18
CA GLU A 99 -0.51 60.41 -17.10
C GLU A 99 -1.53 59.46 -16.47
N PHE A 100 -1.10 58.55 -15.59
CA PHE A 100 -1.95 57.46 -15.09
C PHE A 100 -2.39 57.64 -13.63
N ALA A 101 -1.73 58.45 -12.79
CA ALA A 101 -2.19 58.69 -11.42
C ALA A 101 -3.63 59.25 -11.32
N PRO A 102 -4.07 60.22 -12.14
CA PRO A 102 -5.46 60.69 -12.05
C PRO A 102 -6.48 59.65 -12.53
N ARG A 103 -6.10 58.75 -13.46
CA ARG A 103 -6.97 57.66 -13.93
C ARG A 103 -7.07 56.52 -12.92
N VAL A 104 -5.96 56.18 -12.26
CA VAL A 104 -5.93 55.17 -11.20
C VAL A 104 -6.73 55.66 -9.99
N GLU A 105 -6.66 56.95 -9.64
CA GLU A 105 -7.47 57.49 -8.54
C GLU A 105 -8.96 57.54 -8.88
N GLN A 106 -9.34 57.84 -10.13
CA GLN A 106 -10.73 57.74 -10.58
C GLN A 106 -11.26 56.30 -10.54
N VAL A 107 -10.44 55.32 -10.96
CA VAL A 107 -10.81 53.90 -10.89
C VAL A 107 -10.86 53.42 -9.44
N ARG A 108 -9.96 53.89 -8.56
CA ARG A 108 -9.96 53.57 -7.14
C ARG A 108 -11.21 54.12 -6.43
N LEU A 109 -11.62 55.35 -6.74
CA LEU A 109 -12.85 55.95 -6.22
C LEU A 109 -14.10 55.25 -6.74
N ALA A 110 -14.11 54.84 -8.02
CA ALA A 110 -15.22 54.06 -8.60
C ALA A 110 -15.29 52.64 -8.02
N THR A 111 -14.14 52.00 -7.77
CA THR A 111 -14.07 50.65 -7.17
C THR A 111 -14.48 50.69 -5.71
N ALA A 112 -14.07 51.72 -4.94
CA ALA A 112 -14.51 51.93 -3.57
C ALA A 112 -16.02 52.20 -3.48
N ALA A 113 -16.60 52.95 -4.43
CA ALA A 113 -18.05 53.17 -4.48
C ALA A 113 -18.83 51.87 -4.78
N VAL A 114 -18.28 51.00 -5.66
CA VAL A 114 -18.87 49.69 -5.96
C VAL A 114 -18.68 48.70 -4.81
N GLU A 115 -17.55 48.76 -4.09
CA GLU A 115 -17.33 47.97 -2.87
C GLU A 115 -18.24 48.39 -1.73
N ASP A 116 -18.49 49.69 -1.54
CA ASP A 116 -19.44 50.17 -0.55
C ASP A 116 -20.87 49.75 -0.90
N GLU A 117 -21.25 49.76 -2.18
CA GLU A 117 -22.56 49.30 -2.65
C GLU A 117 -22.70 47.76 -2.52
N PHE A 118 -21.63 47.01 -2.81
CA PHE A 118 -21.55 45.56 -2.62
C PHE A 118 -21.59 45.18 -1.13
N ASN A 119 -20.89 45.91 -0.27
CA ASN A 119 -20.90 45.70 1.17
C ASN A 119 -22.26 46.05 1.79
N ALA A 120 -22.95 47.08 1.28
CA ALA A 120 -24.33 47.40 1.68
C ALA A 120 -25.34 46.31 1.24
N LEU A 121 -25.15 45.72 0.05
CA LEU A 121 -25.93 44.58 -0.44
C LEU A 121 -25.63 43.29 0.33
N SER A 122 -24.37 43.06 0.68
CA SER A 122 -23.91 41.89 1.45
C SER A 122 -24.37 41.96 2.91
N ALA A 123 -24.43 43.16 3.50
CA ALA A 123 -25.03 43.38 4.82
C ALA A 123 -26.54 43.07 4.83
N LYS A 124 -27.29 43.50 3.81
CA LYS A 124 -28.72 43.12 3.64
C LYS A 124 -28.90 41.61 3.39
N GLY A 125 -27.99 40.99 2.64
CA GLY A 125 -27.97 39.55 2.42
C GLY A 125 -27.69 38.76 3.70
N ASN A 126 -26.75 39.22 4.53
CA ASN A 126 -26.45 38.60 5.81
C ASN A 126 -27.57 38.79 6.84
N GLU A 127 -28.29 39.91 6.85
CA GLU A 127 -29.51 40.05 7.66
C GLU A 127 -30.60 39.08 7.20
N ALA A 128 -30.80 38.90 5.89
CA ALA A 128 -31.76 37.94 5.35
C ALA A 128 -31.38 36.48 5.65
N VAL A 129 -30.09 36.13 5.59
CA VAL A 129 -29.58 34.80 5.96
C VAL A 129 -29.66 34.59 7.47
N THR A 130 -29.42 35.61 8.28
CA THR A 130 -29.56 35.51 9.75
C THR A 130 -31.04 35.38 10.15
N ALA A 131 -31.94 36.10 9.49
CA ALA A 131 -33.39 35.94 9.66
C ALA A 131 -33.88 34.58 9.15
N ALA A 132 -33.34 34.06 8.04
CA ALA A 132 -33.65 32.72 7.53
C ALA A 132 -33.11 31.62 8.45
N ASN A 133 -31.90 31.77 9.00
CA ASN A 133 -31.32 30.83 9.96
C ASN A 133 -32.05 30.87 11.31
N ALA A 134 -32.52 32.04 11.76
CA ALA A 134 -33.39 32.17 12.91
C ALA A 134 -34.77 31.52 12.65
N ALA A 135 -35.33 31.67 11.45
CA ALA A 135 -36.57 31.02 11.04
C ALA A 135 -36.42 29.49 10.90
N VAL A 136 -35.29 29.01 10.40
CA VAL A 136 -34.95 27.57 10.32
C VAL A 136 -34.73 27.00 11.71
N SER A 137 -34.06 27.73 12.61
CA SER A 137 -33.89 27.33 14.01
C SER A 137 -35.24 27.29 14.74
N ALA A 138 -36.09 28.30 14.53
CA ALA A 138 -37.46 28.31 15.06
C ALA A 138 -38.32 27.18 14.46
N ALA A 139 -38.13 26.83 13.19
CA ALA A 139 -38.80 25.70 12.54
C ALA A 139 -38.27 24.35 13.02
N GLN A 140 -36.98 24.23 13.34
CA GLN A 140 -36.37 23.05 13.94
C GLN A 140 -36.82 22.85 15.38
N ILE A 141 -36.99 23.93 16.15
CA ILE A 141 -37.59 23.88 17.48
C ILE A 141 -39.07 23.50 17.40
N LYS A 142 -39.84 24.08 16.45
CA LYS A 142 -41.22 23.64 16.21
C LYS A 142 -41.31 22.19 15.76
N LYS A 143 -40.34 21.71 14.97
CA LYS A 143 -40.24 20.31 14.54
C LYS A 143 -39.89 19.40 15.73
N SER A 144 -38.97 19.79 16.61
CA SER A 144 -38.61 18.98 17.78
C SER A 144 -39.76 18.94 18.81
N VAL A 145 -40.46 20.06 19.00
CA VAL A 145 -41.69 20.11 19.82
C VAL A 145 -42.80 19.27 19.18
N ALA A 146 -43.06 19.40 17.88
CA ALA A 146 -44.05 18.58 17.19
C ALA A 146 -43.66 17.08 17.17
N THR A 147 -42.37 16.75 17.12
CA THR A 147 -41.88 15.36 17.23
C THR A 147 -42.03 14.83 18.65
N SER A 148 -41.81 15.68 19.66
CA SER A 148 -42.07 15.36 21.06
C SER A 148 -43.57 15.15 21.32
N GLU A 149 -44.43 16.01 20.78
CA GLU A 149 -45.89 15.89 20.87
C GLU A 149 -46.40 14.67 20.09
N LEU A 150 -45.78 14.33 18.94
CA LEU A 150 -46.10 13.13 18.17
C LEU A 150 -45.67 11.87 18.91
N ASN A 151 -44.53 11.89 19.60
CA ASN A 151 -44.07 10.78 20.43
C ASN A 151 -44.95 10.63 21.67
N GLU A 152 -45.37 11.73 22.30
CA GLU A 152 -46.31 11.70 23.42
C GLU A 152 -47.71 11.26 22.98
N TYR A 153 -48.15 11.65 21.78
CA TYR A 153 -49.37 11.15 21.16
C TYR A 153 -49.25 9.68 20.79
N SER A 154 -48.10 9.23 20.28
CA SER A 154 -47.83 7.81 19.97
C SER A 154 -47.84 6.97 21.24
N GLU A 155 -47.22 7.43 22.34
CA GLU A 155 -47.27 6.74 23.62
C GLU A 155 -48.68 6.72 24.20
N ARG A 156 -49.44 7.81 24.11
CA ARG A 156 -50.86 7.83 24.50
C ARG A 156 -51.72 6.95 23.61
N PHE A 157 -51.44 6.89 22.32
CA PHE A 157 -52.15 6.06 21.36
C PHE A 157 -51.81 4.58 21.54
N ASP A 158 -50.56 4.23 21.81
CA ASP A 158 -50.12 2.89 22.14
C ASP A 158 -50.70 2.45 23.49
N THR A 159 -50.75 3.34 24.49
CA THR A 159 -51.39 3.07 25.79
C THR A 159 -52.92 2.90 25.64
N ALA A 160 -53.56 3.75 24.83
CA ALA A 160 -54.99 3.66 24.53
C ALA A 160 -55.32 2.41 23.68
N ARG A 161 -54.47 2.04 22.72
CA ARG A 161 -54.58 0.82 21.92
C ARG A 161 -54.40 -0.41 22.79
N ASP A 162 -53.39 -0.42 23.66
CA ASP A 162 -53.11 -1.55 24.54
C ASP A 162 -54.19 -1.72 25.64
N ALA A 163 -54.91 -0.65 25.98
CA ALA A 163 -56.11 -0.72 26.82
C ALA A 163 -57.40 -1.07 26.03
N ALA A 164 -57.56 -0.58 24.80
CA ALA A 164 -58.78 -0.75 24.00
C ALA A 164 -58.85 -2.09 23.26
N VAL A 165 -57.72 -2.60 22.76
CA VAL A 165 -57.65 -3.86 22.01
C VAL A 165 -58.13 -5.06 22.85
N PRO A 166 -57.76 -5.24 24.13
CA PRO A 166 -58.32 -6.30 24.96
C PRO A 166 -59.84 -6.16 25.14
N VAL A 167 -60.34 -4.93 25.35
CA VAL A 167 -61.77 -4.66 25.55
C VAL A 167 -62.57 -4.92 24.27
N LEU A 168 -62.11 -4.43 23.11
CA LEU A 168 -62.72 -4.67 21.81
C LEU A 168 -62.69 -6.15 21.43
N THR A 169 -61.62 -6.87 21.76
CA THR A 169 -61.51 -8.31 21.51
C THR A 169 -62.50 -9.09 22.39
N VAL A 170 -62.66 -8.71 23.67
CA VAL A 170 -63.67 -9.31 24.55
C VAL A 170 -65.09 -9.00 24.08
N VAL A 171 -65.38 -7.75 23.67
CA VAL A 171 -66.69 -7.37 23.13
C VAL A 171 -66.99 -8.14 21.85
N LEU A 172 -66.02 -8.29 20.94
CA LEU A 172 -66.16 -9.05 19.70
C LEU A 172 -66.40 -10.55 19.96
N VAL A 173 -65.66 -11.13 20.90
CA VAL A 173 -65.86 -12.53 21.33
C VAL A 173 -67.24 -12.71 21.96
N LEU A 174 -67.71 -11.77 22.79
CA LEU A 174 -69.03 -11.82 23.41
C LEU A 174 -70.16 -11.62 22.39
N THR A 175 -69.99 -10.73 21.40
CA THR A 175 -70.98 -10.53 20.32
C THR A 175 -71.05 -11.73 19.39
N LEU A 176 -69.91 -12.33 19.04
CA LEU A 176 -69.87 -13.57 18.24
C LEU A 176 -70.43 -14.75 19.02
N ALA A 177 -70.20 -14.84 20.34
CA ALA A 177 -70.83 -15.84 21.20
C ALA A 177 -72.35 -15.63 21.31
N PHE A 178 -72.81 -14.38 21.40
CA PHE A 178 -74.24 -14.04 21.43
C PHE A 178 -74.94 -14.32 20.10
N LEU A 179 -74.30 -14.04 18.96
CA LEU A 179 -74.78 -14.38 17.62
C LEU A 179 -74.79 -15.90 17.40
N GLY A 180 -73.77 -16.62 17.89
CA GLY A 180 -73.72 -18.07 17.90
C GLY A 180 -74.84 -18.69 18.75
N PHE A 181 -75.12 -18.10 19.92
CA PHE A 181 -76.22 -18.51 20.80
C PHE A 181 -77.60 -18.24 20.16
N LYS A 182 -77.81 -17.07 19.54
CA LYS A 182 -79.04 -16.79 18.77
C LYS A 182 -79.20 -17.73 17.57
N GLY A 183 -78.11 -18.07 16.89
CA GLY A 183 -78.10 -19.07 15.82
C GLY A 183 -78.47 -20.48 16.31
N LEU A 184 -78.02 -20.85 17.52
CA LEU A 184 -78.34 -22.14 18.15
C LEU A 184 -79.80 -22.20 18.63
N VAL A 185 -80.35 -21.10 19.15
CA VAL A 185 -81.77 -20.96 19.53
C VAL A 185 -82.70 -20.87 18.30
N ALA A 186 -82.22 -20.37 17.16
CA ALA A 186 -82.95 -20.44 15.89
C ALA A 186 -82.92 -21.86 15.27
N ALA A 187 -81.90 -22.66 15.58
CA ALA A 187 -81.74 -24.03 15.08
C ALA A 187 -82.57 -25.08 15.84
N THR A 188 -83.15 -24.76 16.99
CA THR A 188 -84.07 -25.68 17.71
C THR A 188 -85.43 -25.86 17.01
N GLY A 189 -85.71 -25.11 15.94
CA GLY A 189 -86.92 -25.23 15.14
C GLY A 189 -86.78 -25.94 13.79
N ALA A 190 -85.57 -26.31 13.34
CA ALA A 190 -85.37 -26.81 11.97
C ALA A 190 -84.30 -27.90 11.84
N GLY A 191 -84.74 -29.15 11.60
CA GLY A 191 -84.06 -30.22 10.86
C GLY A 191 -82.60 -30.56 11.19
N ARG A 192 -82.38 -31.80 11.69
CA ARG A 192 -81.09 -32.40 12.12
C ARG A 192 -79.88 -32.24 11.16
N SER A 193 -80.06 -31.90 9.88
CA SER A 193 -78.96 -31.70 8.92
C SER A 193 -78.36 -30.28 8.90
N ARG A 194 -79.07 -29.26 9.42
CA ARG A 194 -78.53 -27.88 9.51
C ARG A 194 -77.72 -27.62 10.78
N ALA A 195 -77.95 -28.40 11.85
CA ALA A 195 -77.25 -28.25 13.13
C ALA A 195 -75.75 -28.60 13.07
N THR A 196 -75.36 -29.56 12.22
CA THR A 196 -73.96 -30.02 12.03
C THR A 196 -73.11 -29.04 11.22
N LEU A 197 -73.69 -28.33 10.25
CA LEU A 197 -72.99 -27.28 9.49
C LEU A 197 -72.72 -26.03 10.32
N VAL A 198 -73.64 -25.68 11.23
CA VAL A 198 -73.47 -24.53 12.15
C VAL A 198 -72.42 -24.83 13.23
N THR A 199 -72.34 -26.07 13.73
CA THR A 199 -71.30 -26.47 14.70
C THR A 199 -69.92 -26.56 14.05
N ALA A 200 -69.80 -27.03 12.81
CA ALA A 200 -68.52 -27.02 12.08
C ALA A 200 -68.02 -25.59 11.80
N GLY A 201 -68.92 -24.67 11.43
CA GLY A 201 -68.58 -23.25 11.20
C GLY A 201 -68.09 -22.54 12.47
N LEU A 202 -68.67 -22.83 13.63
CA LEU A 202 -68.27 -22.25 14.92
C LEU A 202 -66.88 -22.75 15.39
N VAL A 203 -66.53 -24.01 15.12
CA VAL A 203 -65.20 -24.56 15.45
C VAL A 203 -64.11 -23.95 14.56
N VAL A 204 -64.37 -23.78 13.26
CA VAL A 204 -63.43 -23.12 12.34
C VAL A 204 -63.23 -21.65 12.71
N LEU A 205 -64.31 -20.95 13.11
CA LEU A 205 -64.22 -19.57 13.58
C LEU A 205 -63.42 -19.46 14.89
N GLY A 206 -63.60 -20.40 15.82
CA GLY A 206 -62.82 -20.48 17.07
C GLY A 206 -61.32 -20.70 16.84
N VAL A 207 -60.95 -21.53 15.86
CA VAL A 207 -59.54 -21.76 15.47
C VAL A 207 -58.94 -20.53 14.80
N LEU A 208 -59.69 -19.84 13.94
CA LEU A 208 -59.24 -18.60 13.31
C LEU A 208 -59.02 -17.47 14.32
N VAL A 209 -59.86 -17.36 15.36
CA VAL A 209 -59.67 -16.41 16.45
C VAL A 209 -58.42 -16.74 17.28
N LEU A 210 -58.15 -18.02 17.55
CA LEU A 210 -56.91 -18.46 18.21
C LEU A 210 -55.65 -18.16 17.38
N ILE A 211 -55.72 -18.30 16.05
CA ILE A 211 -54.62 -17.93 15.15
C ILE A 211 -54.41 -16.42 15.14
N ALA A 212 -55.48 -15.63 15.12
CA ALA A 212 -55.42 -14.16 15.16
C ALA A 212 -54.86 -13.62 16.49
N VAL A 213 -55.21 -14.24 17.63
CA VAL A 213 -54.62 -13.89 18.93
C VAL A 213 -53.13 -14.24 18.98
N LYS A 214 -52.74 -15.38 18.40
CA LYS A 214 -51.34 -15.82 18.38
C LYS A 214 -50.46 -14.95 17.46
N SER A 215 -50.99 -14.50 16.32
CA SER A 215 -50.28 -13.59 15.40
C SER A 215 -50.09 -12.19 15.99
N VAL A 216 -51.05 -11.67 16.77
CA VAL A 216 -50.90 -10.40 17.50
C VAL A 216 -49.85 -10.52 18.62
N THR A 217 -49.75 -11.66 19.30
CA THR A 217 -48.69 -11.87 20.31
C THR A 217 -47.29 -12.09 19.72
N SER A 218 -47.19 -12.61 18.49
CA SER A 218 -45.91 -12.80 17.78
C SER A 218 -45.38 -11.52 17.11
N ALA A 219 -46.22 -10.53 16.86
CA ALA A 219 -45.82 -9.23 16.30
C ALA A 219 -44.97 -8.37 17.27
N LYS A 220 -44.82 -8.79 18.54
CA LYS A 220 -43.92 -8.16 19.53
C LYS A 220 -42.41 -8.21 19.19
N LYS A 221 -41.99 -8.84 18.08
CA LYS A 221 -40.56 -9.00 17.72
C LYS A 221 -40.11 -8.40 16.40
N SER A 222 -40.92 -7.60 15.72
CA SER A 222 -40.48 -6.95 14.48
C SER A 222 -41.26 -5.67 14.20
N ALA A 223 -40.75 -4.53 14.67
CA ALA A 223 -41.10 -3.24 14.10
C ALA A 223 -40.10 -2.93 12.96
N PRO A 224 -40.57 -2.54 11.77
CA PRO A 224 -39.70 -2.17 10.65
C PRO A 224 -39.19 -0.74 10.83
N THR A 225 -37.88 -0.56 10.86
CA THR A 225 -37.25 0.75 10.72
C THR A 225 -37.30 1.18 9.25
N PHE A 226 -38.07 2.23 8.96
CA PHE A 226 -37.93 3.01 7.74
C PHE A 226 -36.71 3.94 7.89
N GLU A 227 -35.62 3.65 7.18
CA GLU A 227 -34.50 4.59 7.02
C GLU A 227 -34.47 5.14 5.60
N PHE A 228 -34.51 6.47 5.52
CA PHE A 228 -34.28 7.24 4.31
C PHE A 228 -32.77 7.40 4.11
N VAL A 229 -32.32 7.13 2.89
CA VAL A 229 -30.91 7.13 2.46
C VAL A 229 -30.27 8.52 2.66
N GLY A 230 -29.17 8.58 3.41
CA GLY A 230 -28.25 9.72 3.40
C GLY A 230 -27.53 9.96 4.73
N SER A 231 -26.22 9.71 4.75
CA SER A 231 -25.23 10.07 5.77
C SER A 231 -25.19 9.22 7.06
N SER A 232 -24.17 8.37 7.18
CA SER A 232 -23.25 8.41 8.33
C SER A 232 -22.15 7.36 8.19
N ILE A 233 -20.94 7.90 8.03
CA ILE A 233 -19.72 7.27 8.53
C ILE A 233 -19.86 7.20 10.06
N LYS A 234 -19.69 6.02 10.64
CA LYS A 234 -19.44 5.83 12.08
C LYS A 234 -17.97 5.43 12.26
N PRO A 235 -17.22 6.06 13.19
CA PRO A 235 -15.88 5.60 13.57
C PRO A 235 -15.96 4.34 14.46
N PRO A 236 -14.90 3.50 14.47
CA PRO A 236 -14.89 2.22 15.17
C PRO A 236 -14.52 2.39 16.66
N GLY A 237 -15.33 1.85 17.56
CA GLY A 237 -14.98 1.73 18.99
C GLY A 237 -16.12 2.06 19.95
N ALA A 238 -17.09 1.16 20.10
CA ALA A 238 -18.00 1.15 21.25
C ALA A 238 -18.50 -0.28 21.50
N GLY A 239 -17.65 -1.07 22.16
CA GLY A 239 -18.07 -2.30 22.83
C GLY A 239 -18.91 -1.96 24.06
N GLY A 240 -19.94 -2.76 24.31
CA GLY A 240 -20.99 -2.50 25.28
C GLY A 240 -20.52 -2.41 26.74
N GLY A 241 -21.23 -1.57 27.49
CA GLY A 241 -21.23 -1.49 28.94
C GLY A 241 -22.44 -0.68 29.38
N GLU A 242 -23.37 -1.32 30.08
CA GLU A 242 -24.56 -0.72 30.67
C GLU A 242 -24.16 0.41 31.64
N LEU A 243 -24.77 1.60 31.49
CA LEU A 243 -24.69 2.65 32.49
C LEU A 243 -26.09 3.18 32.81
N PHE A 244 -26.46 2.95 34.07
CA PHE A 244 -27.66 3.40 34.75
C PHE A 244 -27.78 4.94 34.74
N PHE A 245 -28.90 5.46 34.26
CA PHE A 245 -29.27 6.87 34.44
C PHE A 245 -29.81 7.12 35.86
N ARG A 246 -29.04 7.84 36.69
CA ARG A 246 -29.57 8.56 37.85
C ARG A 246 -29.86 10.01 37.44
N LYS A 247 -31.11 10.42 37.67
CA LYS A 247 -31.67 11.77 37.45
C LYS A 247 -30.89 12.83 38.23
N SER A 248 -30.59 13.97 37.58
CA SER A 248 -30.23 15.21 38.28
C SER A 248 -31.50 15.93 38.76
N PRO A 249 -31.50 16.50 39.98
CA PRO A 249 -32.55 17.40 40.43
C PRO A 249 -32.07 18.85 40.36
N LEU A 250 -32.73 19.63 39.51
CA LEU A 250 -32.70 21.09 39.50
C LEU A 250 -34.17 21.51 39.57
N GLU A 251 -34.69 21.64 40.81
CA GLU A 251 -35.88 22.41 41.19
C GLU A 251 -36.23 22.09 42.65
N ALA A 252 -35.52 22.72 43.58
CA ALA A 252 -36.03 23.04 44.91
C ALA A 252 -35.11 24.06 45.58
N ASP A 253 -35.74 25.05 46.20
CA ASP A 253 -35.19 25.90 47.27
C ASP A 253 -34.38 27.13 46.89
N ALA A 254 -35.12 28.09 46.32
CA ALA A 254 -34.98 29.48 46.70
C ALA A 254 -35.85 29.78 47.95
N ARG A 255 -35.24 29.89 49.15
CA ARG A 255 -35.58 30.89 50.20
C ARG A 255 -34.81 30.67 51.51
N ALA A 256 -34.42 31.81 52.12
CA ALA A 256 -33.81 32.03 53.45
C ALA A 256 -32.26 31.89 53.46
N ALA A 257 -31.46 32.94 53.20
CA ALA A 257 -31.29 34.24 53.86
C ALA A 257 -30.46 34.22 55.16
N MET A 258 -29.44 35.09 55.15
CA MET A 258 -28.82 35.87 56.25
C MET A 258 -27.45 35.46 56.83
N GLU A 259 -26.59 36.49 56.90
CA GLU A 259 -25.29 36.66 57.59
C GLU A 259 -24.04 36.13 56.87
N ALA A 260 -22.95 36.89 56.64
CA ALA A 260 -22.60 38.28 56.90
C ALA A 260 -21.41 38.70 55.98
N ALA A 261 -21.16 40.01 55.96
CA ALA A 261 -20.42 40.80 54.99
C ALA A 261 -18.85 40.68 54.98
N PRO A 262 -18.17 41.32 54.00
CA PRO A 262 -16.75 41.16 53.67
C PRO A 262 -15.87 42.31 54.20
N MET A 263 -14.54 42.19 54.12
CA MET A 263 -13.60 43.32 54.26
C MET A 263 -12.41 43.20 53.30
N ALA A 264 -12.06 44.35 52.73
CA ALA A 264 -11.00 44.59 51.76
C ALA A 264 -9.74 45.20 52.45
N PRO A 265 -8.77 45.88 51.79
CA PRO A 265 -7.33 45.53 51.84
C PRO A 265 -6.43 46.68 52.40
N VAL A 266 -5.10 46.61 52.11
CA VAL A 266 -4.06 47.69 52.06
C VAL A 266 -3.18 47.81 53.34
N PRO A 267 -1.91 48.34 53.37
CA PRO A 267 -0.93 48.77 52.34
C PRO A 267 0.56 48.31 52.49
N LEU A 268 1.35 48.67 51.46
CA LEU A 268 2.81 48.89 51.39
C LEU A 268 3.37 50.02 52.28
N THR A 269 4.64 49.91 52.67
CA THR A 269 5.71 50.95 52.88
C THR A 269 6.95 50.21 53.42
N GLY A 270 8.23 50.49 53.15
CA GLY A 270 8.96 51.51 52.39
C GLY A 270 10.37 51.71 53.00
N ILE A 271 11.37 51.96 52.14
CA ILE A 271 12.64 52.71 52.36
C ILE A 271 13.93 51.94 52.80
N GLY A 272 15.00 52.08 51.98
CA GLY A 272 16.40 51.59 52.15
C GLY A 272 17.28 52.52 53.04
N PRO A 273 18.58 52.84 52.74
CA PRO A 273 19.54 52.37 51.71
C PRO A 273 20.99 52.11 52.26
N GLN A 274 21.98 51.95 51.35
CA GLN A 274 23.44 52.22 51.46
C GLN A 274 24.43 51.04 51.28
N GLY A 275 25.36 51.18 50.31
CA GLY A 275 26.72 50.61 50.35
C GLY A 275 27.71 51.63 50.96
N PRO A 276 28.99 51.31 51.30
CA PRO A 276 30.03 51.10 50.26
C PRO A 276 31.25 50.18 50.62
N ARG A 277 32.03 49.82 49.58
CA ARG A 277 33.53 49.67 49.45
C ARG A 277 34.41 48.76 50.38
N LYS A 278 35.30 48.02 49.67
CA LYS A 278 36.75 47.74 49.87
C LYS A 278 37.26 46.77 50.97
N GLY A 279 37.79 45.62 50.50
CA GLY A 279 39.19 45.14 50.58
C GLY A 279 39.93 44.97 51.92
N ILE A 280 40.58 43.82 52.11
CA ILE A 280 42.04 43.63 52.40
C ILE A 280 42.37 42.12 52.53
N ASP A 281 43.50 41.75 51.93
CA ASP A 281 44.26 40.50 51.98
C ASP A 281 44.93 40.20 53.34
N LEU A 282 45.40 38.96 53.50
CA LEU A 282 46.72 38.54 54.05
C LEU A 282 46.69 37.00 54.23
N ALA A 283 47.69 36.15 54.01
CA ALA A 283 48.95 36.10 53.24
C ALA A 283 49.62 34.74 53.55
N GLY A 284 50.48 34.25 52.64
CA GLY A 284 51.62 33.35 52.92
C GLY A 284 51.60 32.00 52.19
N GLY A 285 52.54 31.62 51.33
CA GLY A 285 53.81 32.23 50.93
C GLY A 285 54.50 31.47 49.77
N THR A 286 55.38 32.18 49.06
CA THR A 286 56.34 31.77 48.01
C THR A 286 57.77 31.62 48.64
N PRO A 287 58.87 31.16 47.97
CA PRO A 287 59.27 31.47 46.57
C PRO A 287 60.14 30.45 45.77
N ALA A 288 60.35 30.78 44.48
CA ALA A 288 61.21 30.14 43.45
C ALA A 288 62.69 30.62 43.51
N PRO A 289 63.68 30.16 42.68
CA PRO A 289 63.80 30.57 41.24
C PRO A 289 64.61 29.69 40.20
N LYS A 290 64.25 29.85 38.91
CA LYS A 290 65.00 30.04 37.60
C LYS A 290 65.99 29.04 36.91
N GLY A 291 65.58 28.57 35.69
CA GLY A 291 66.27 28.55 34.34
C GLY A 291 67.45 27.58 34.05
N PRO A 292 67.93 27.32 32.79
CA PRO A 292 67.49 27.65 31.40
C PRO A 292 67.48 26.44 30.37
N THR A 293 67.17 26.68 29.07
CA THR A 293 67.18 25.80 27.85
C THR A 293 68.59 25.39 27.33
N PRO A 294 68.85 24.63 26.21
CA PRO A 294 68.18 23.55 25.41
C PRO A 294 69.13 22.35 24.96
N VAL A 295 68.68 21.48 24.03
CA VAL A 295 69.44 20.59 23.06
C VAL A 295 69.71 19.11 23.40
N GLY A 296 69.38 18.18 22.47
CA GLY A 296 70.17 16.95 22.20
C GLY A 296 69.42 15.65 21.87
N VAL A 297 69.42 15.22 20.60
CA VAL A 297 69.30 13.81 20.17
C VAL A 297 70.72 13.22 20.08
N PRO A 298 71.00 11.93 20.36
CA PRO A 298 71.21 10.94 19.27
C PRO A 298 70.86 9.46 19.68
N SER A 299 70.19 8.67 18.82
CA SER A 299 70.71 7.61 17.92
C SER A 299 70.86 6.18 18.50
N SER A 300 70.05 5.24 17.97
CA SER A 300 70.33 3.92 17.32
C SER A 300 71.39 2.93 17.92
N PRO A 301 71.48 1.62 17.54
CA PRO A 301 70.97 0.94 16.32
C PRO A 301 70.48 -0.54 16.43
N ALA A 302 70.05 -1.05 15.26
CA ALA A 302 69.61 -2.40 14.86
C ALA A 302 70.74 -3.46 14.73
N PRO A 303 70.44 -4.69 14.23
CA PRO A 303 70.61 -4.99 12.78
C PRO A 303 69.44 -5.83 12.18
N ALA A 304 68.94 -5.62 10.95
CA ALA A 304 69.50 -5.77 9.58
C ALA A 304 69.74 -7.24 9.16
N GLY A 305 69.28 -7.76 8.01
CA GLY A 305 68.55 -7.23 6.85
C GLY A 305 68.63 -8.25 5.68
N PHE A 306 67.89 -8.02 4.58
CA PHE A 306 68.35 -8.11 3.17
C PHE A 306 67.23 -7.68 2.18
N PHE A 307 67.63 -6.89 1.17
CA PHE A 307 66.89 -6.07 0.15
C PHE A 307 66.60 -6.82 -1.17
N PRO A 308 66.16 -6.22 -2.33
CA PRO A 308 65.81 -4.81 -2.72
C PRO A 308 64.46 -4.60 -3.50
N ALA A 309 63.74 -3.46 -3.42
CA ALA A 309 63.83 -2.09 -4.04
C ALA A 309 63.15 -1.96 -5.43
N GLY A 310 62.37 -0.93 -5.82
CA GLY A 310 61.89 0.37 -5.28
C GLY A 310 60.93 0.99 -6.36
N ARG A 311 60.27 2.15 -6.27
CA ARG A 311 60.19 3.30 -5.34
C ARG A 311 58.96 4.15 -5.78
N GLY A 312 58.25 4.78 -4.84
CA GLY A 312 57.19 5.78 -5.09
C GLY A 312 57.69 7.24 -5.02
N LEU A 313 56.81 8.20 -5.32
CA LEU A 313 57.07 9.65 -5.27
C LEU A 313 55.90 10.43 -4.64
N VAL A 314 56.25 11.49 -3.90
CA VAL A 314 55.39 12.50 -3.25
C VAL A 314 55.62 13.88 -3.89
N LEU A 315 54.58 14.72 -3.82
CA LEU A 315 54.39 16.10 -4.31
C LEU A 315 55.33 17.16 -3.70
N ASP A 316 55.70 18.21 -4.47
CA ASP A 316 55.24 19.61 -4.25
C ASP A 316 55.65 20.58 -5.40
N ARG A 317 54.98 21.74 -5.40
CA ARG A 317 54.81 22.88 -6.31
C ARG A 317 56.05 23.65 -6.81
N ASN A 318 55.78 24.34 -7.92
CA ASN A 318 56.39 25.56 -8.49
C ASN A 318 57.75 25.42 -9.21
N GLN A 319 57.73 25.51 -10.54
CA GLN A 319 58.41 26.54 -11.33
C GLN A 319 58.09 26.43 -12.83
N ARG A 320 58.05 27.60 -13.50
CA ARG A 320 57.66 27.83 -14.90
C ARG A 320 58.79 27.49 -15.90
N THR A 321 58.36 27.46 -17.17
CA THR A 321 59.05 27.78 -18.46
C THR A 321 59.66 26.64 -19.31
N PRO A 322 59.63 26.77 -20.67
CA PRO A 322 59.50 25.71 -21.67
C PRO A 322 60.79 25.52 -22.50
N PRO A 323 60.85 24.63 -23.53
CA PRO A 323 60.53 25.09 -24.89
C PRO A 323 59.93 24.08 -25.88
N GLN A 324 59.42 24.69 -26.95
CA GLN A 324 59.07 24.24 -28.30
C GLN A 324 59.96 23.15 -28.96
N VAL A 325 59.43 22.43 -29.95
CA VAL A 325 59.67 22.64 -31.42
C VAL A 325 59.19 21.42 -32.24
N GLY A 326 58.56 21.67 -33.41
CA GLY A 326 58.45 20.73 -34.54
C GLY A 326 57.13 20.76 -35.33
N VAL A 327 56.71 21.89 -35.92
CA VAL A 327 56.80 22.25 -37.38
C VAL A 327 55.77 21.50 -38.29
N LYS A 328 54.67 22.09 -38.84
CA LYS A 328 54.43 23.10 -39.95
C LYS A 328 54.22 22.44 -41.37
N PRO A 329 53.59 23.09 -42.40
CA PRO A 329 52.14 23.34 -42.61
C PRO A 329 51.63 23.17 -44.10
N SER A 330 50.37 23.61 -44.35
CA SER A 330 49.75 24.16 -45.61
C SER A 330 48.65 23.31 -46.28
N PRO A 331 47.79 23.88 -47.17
CA PRO A 331 47.14 25.20 -47.22
C PRO A 331 45.62 25.13 -47.57
N GLU A 332 44.75 25.89 -46.90
CA GLU A 332 43.43 26.24 -47.48
C GLU A 332 42.84 27.48 -46.78
N LYS A 333 43.27 28.66 -47.22
CA LYS A 333 42.61 29.95 -46.97
C LYS A 333 42.80 30.83 -48.20
N GLU A 334 41.78 30.96 -49.02
CA GLU A 334 41.80 31.98 -50.08
C GLU A 334 40.47 32.66 -50.41
N TRP A 335 39.34 32.34 -49.76
CA TRP A 335 38.04 32.91 -50.21
C TRP A 335 37.36 33.92 -49.28
N LEU A 336 37.83 34.13 -48.03
CA LEU A 336 37.16 35.05 -47.08
C LEU A 336 37.94 36.33 -46.75
N ALA A 337 39.06 36.59 -47.42
CA ALA A 337 39.82 37.83 -47.29
C ALA A 337 39.36 38.94 -48.25
N HIS A 338 38.32 38.70 -49.07
CA HIS A 338 37.93 39.62 -50.15
C HIS A 338 36.54 40.28 -49.98
N ALA A 339 35.80 39.98 -48.91
CA ALA A 339 34.39 40.39 -48.77
C ALA A 339 34.10 41.48 -47.71
N LEU A 340 35.10 41.97 -46.96
CA LEU A 340 34.88 42.99 -45.90
C LEU A 340 35.72 44.27 -46.04
N ALA A 341 36.31 44.51 -47.22
CA ALA A 341 36.86 45.80 -47.57
C ALA A 341 35.79 46.66 -48.27
N GLN A 342 34.95 47.35 -47.49
CA GLN A 342 34.35 48.67 -47.80
C GLN A 342 33.34 49.11 -46.71
N ARG A 343 33.69 50.14 -45.92
CA ARG A 343 32.77 50.98 -45.12
C ARG A 343 32.59 52.32 -45.86
N PRO A 344 31.46 53.05 -45.69
CA PRO A 344 31.39 54.12 -44.67
C PRO A 344 29.98 54.24 -44.02
N VAL A 345 29.82 54.49 -42.71
CA VAL A 345 29.82 55.77 -41.96
C VAL A 345 28.84 56.86 -42.45
N GLY A 346 27.73 57.01 -41.70
CA GLY A 346 27.13 58.29 -41.30
C GLY A 346 26.16 59.00 -42.25
N GLY A 347 24.97 59.40 -41.76
CA GLY A 347 24.14 60.43 -42.40
C GLY A 347 22.68 60.49 -41.96
N LYS A 348 22.22 61.66 -41.53
CA LYS A 348 20.91 62.01 -40.96
C LYS A 348 19.81 62.28 -42.02
N VAL A 349 18.58 62.42 -41.51
CA VAL A 349 17.47 63.33 -41.95
C VAL A 349 16.27 62.70 -42.70
N ALA A 350 15.18 62.61 -41.94
CA ALA A 350 13.79 63.10 -42.14
C ALA A 350 12.88 62.71 -43.33
N LEU A 351 11.60 62.59 -42.94
CA LEU A 351 10.34 62.97 -43.60
C LEU A 351 9.85 62.18 -44.82
N GLY A 352 8.71 61.50 -44.61
CA GLY A 352 7.56 61.54 -45.52
C GLY A 352 7.57 60.60 -46.74
N PRO A 353 6.38 60.23 -47.26
CA PRO A 353 6.16 59.02 -48.07
C PRO A 353 6.34 59.26 -49.59
N PRO A 354 6.39 58.18 -50.40
CA PRO A 354 5.18 57.80 -51.15
C PRO A 354 4.98 56.28 -51.39
N VAL A 355 3.74 55.79 -51.22
CA VAL A 355 2.81 55.28 -52.28
C VAL A 355 3.52 54.89 -53.60
N ARG A 356 3.41 53.74 -54.28
CA ARG A 356 2.42 52.65 -54.52
C ARG A 356 3.20 51.58 -55.39
N ASP A 357 2.75 50.39 -55.80
CA ASP A 357 1.44 49.87 -56.18
C ASP A 357 1.53 48.35 -56.40
N GLY A 358 0.37 47.67 -56.33
CA GLY A 358 0.13 46.46 -57.12
C GLY A 358 -0.51 45.28 -56.38
N PHE A 359 -1.81 45.36 -56.07
CA PHE A 359 -2.88 44.36 -56.35
C PHE A 359 -4.17 44.74 -55.57
N PRO A 360 -5.38 44.46 -56.10
CA PRO A 360 -6.60 45.23 -55.86
C PRO A 360 -7.38 44.87 -54.59
N GLU A 361 -8.08 45.88 -54.06
CA GLU A 361 -8.94 45.87 -52.87
C GLU A 361 -10.24 45.05 -53.03
N ALA A 362 -10.62 44.37 -51.95
CA ALA A 362 -11.97 43.85 -51.69
C ALA A 362 -12.30 44.02 -50.18
N PRO A 363 -13.58 44.10 -49.80
CA PRO A 363 -14.11 45.14 -48.91
C PRO A 363 -13.86 44.89 -47.42
N VAL A 364 -13.67 45.99 -46.69
CA VAL A 364 -13.61 46.03 -45.23
C VAL A 364 -14.96 45.63 -44.65
N LEU A 365 -15.02 44.47 -43.98
CA LEU A 365 -16.09 44.11 -43.07
C LEU A 365 -15.63 44.42 -41.63
N ASP A 366 -16.46 45.19 -40.94
CA ASP A 366 -16.38 45.52 -39.51
C ASP A 366 -16.13 44.26 -38.64
N PRO A 367 -15.08 44.21 -37.81
CA PRO A 367 -14.94 43.18 -36.80
C PRO A 367 -15.68 43.60 -35.52
N VAL A 368 -16.99 43.87 -35.63
CA VAL A 368 -17.90 43.91 -34.48
C VAL A 368 -19.09 43.02 -34.81
N ALA A 369 -18.87 41.70 -34.81
CA ALA A 369 -19.82 40.70 -34.34
C ALA A 369 -19.24 39.28 -34.53
N GLN A 370 -19.44 38.44 -33.50
CA GLN A 370 -19.35 36.97 -33.49
C GLN A 370 -17.96 36.32 -33.30
N SER A 371 -17.57 36.17 -32.04
CA SER A 371 -17.33 34.85 -31.43
C SER A 371 -17.12 35.02 -29.93
N THR A 372 -18.21 34.94 -29.17
CA THR A 372 -18.21 34.81 -27.71
C THR A 372 -17.91 33.36 -27.31
N ALA A 373 -16.74 32.85 -27.68
CA ALA A 373 -16.18 31.67 -27.04
C ALA A 373 -15.02 32.14 -26.17
N ARG A 374 -15.29 32.40 -24.89
CA ARG A 374 -14.22 32.47 -23.88
C ARG A 374 -13.44 31.14 -24.00
N PRO A 375 -12.10 31.14 -24.04
CA PRO A 375 -11.35 29.91 -23.84
C PRO A 375 -11.80 29.33 -22.51
N VAL A 376 -12.41 28.15 -22.55
CA VAL A 376 -12.69 27.38 -21.34
C VAL A 376 -11.33 26.99 -20.80
N THR A 377 -10.81 27.76 -19.86
CA THR A 377 -9.70 27.30 -19.02
C THR A 377 -10.20 26.04 -18.34
N PRO A 378 -9.59 24.86 -18.58
CA PRO A 378 -10.02 23.66 -17.89
C PRO A 378 -9.98 23.96 -16.40
N THR A 379 -11.09 23.73 -15.72
CA THR A 379 -11.16 23.85 -14.26
C THR A 379 -10.14 22.88 -13.73
N VAL A 380 -9.06 23.38 -13.13
CA VAL A 380 -8.09 22.54 -12.43
C VAL A 380 -8.88 21.88 -11.31
N THR A 381 -9.19 20.60 -11.48
CA THR A 381 -9.76 19.81 -10.40
C THR A 381 -8.81 19.94 -9.22
N PRO A 382 -9.26 20.41 -8.04
CA PRO A 382 -8.37 20.51 -6.89
C PRO A 382 -7.82 19.10 -6.66
N SER A 383 -6.51 18.97 -6.78
CA SER A 383 -5.82 17.74 -6.41
C SER A 383 -6.17 17.53 -4.95
N VAL A 384 -7.05 16.58 -4.63
CA VAL A 384 -7.38 16.24 -3.24
C VAL A 384 -6.17 15.52 -2.70
N VAL A 385 -5.18 16.28 -2.27
CA VAL A 385 -4.00 15.71 -1.63
C VAL A 385 -4.33 15.59 -0.16
N ARG A 386 -4.25 14.37 0.35
CA ARG A 386 -4.61 14.08 1.74
C ARG A 386 -3.63 14.78 2.68
N GLU A 387 -4.16 15.70 3.46
CA GLU A 387 -3.52 16.24 4.65
C GLU A 387 -3.58 15.18 5.76
N TYR A 388 -2.50 15.06 6.51
CA TYR A 388 -2.47 14.32 7.77
C TYR A 388 -1.99 15.26 8.87
N ALA A 389 -2.87 15.56 9.81
CA ALA A 389 -2.55 16.22 11.06
C ALA A 389 -2.85 15.24 12.19
N HIS A 390 -1.85 14.95 13.00
CA HIS A 390 -1.98 13.97 14.07
C HIS A 390 -2.86 14.50 15.21
N GLU A 391 -3.78 13.65 15.67
CA GLU A 391 -4.62 13.87 16.84
C GLU A 391 -4.34 12.73 17.82
N ARG A 392 -3.93 13.09 19.04
CA ARG A 392 -3.63 12.13 20.10
C ARG A 392 -4.94 11.64 20.71
N ASP A 393 -5.06 10.33 20.91
CA ASP A 393 -6.24 9.73 21.56
C ASP A 393 -6.43 10.25 23.00
N PRO A 394 -7.53 10.98 23.29
CA PRO A 394 -7.80 11.49 24.63
C PRO A 394 -7.98 10.38 25.68
N ALA A 395 -8.39 9.17 25.27
CA ALA A 395 -8.60 8.04 26.17
C ALA A 395 -7.30 7.54 26.82
N LEU A 396 -6.14 7.88 26.26
CA LEU A 396 -4.83 7.54 26.84
C LEU A 396 -4.52 8.35 28.11
N GLY A 397 -5.19 9.48 28.36
CA GLY A 397 -4.91 10.34 29.51
C GLY A 397 -3.42 10.70 29.58
N GLU A 398 -2.79 10.49 30.74
CA GLU A 398 -1.36 10.75 30.97
C GLU A 398 -0.42 9.61 30.50
N VAL A 399 -0.97 8.49 30.03
CA VAL A 399 -0.18 7.34 29.58
C VAL A 399 0.42 7.62 28.22
N ARG A 400 1.75 7.49 28.12
CA ARG A 400 2.48 7.55 26.86
C ARG A 400 2.41 6.21 26.14
N ALA A 401 1.62 6.14 25.07
CA ALA A 401 1.40 4.94 24.28
C ALA A 401 1.30 5.19 22.77
N ASP A 402 1.21 6.45 22.34
CA ASP A 402 1.21 6.87 20.95
C ASP A 402 2.61 7.28 20.52
N PHE A 403 3.24 6.55 19.61
CA PHE A 403 4.59 6.82 19.14
C PHE A 403 4.63 7.06 17.63
N ALA A 404 3.62 7.77 17.10
CA ALA A 404 3.62 8.17 15.70
C ALA A 404 4.89 8.97 15.35
N GLU A 405 5.65 8.49 14.36
CA GLU A 405 6.91 9.10 13.90
C GLU A 405 6.67 10.33 13.02
N THR A 406 5.61 10.30 12.20
CA THR A 406 5.12 11.44 11.42
C THR A 406 3.89 11.99 12.12
N VAL A 407 3.92 13.26 12.51
CA VAL A 407 2.81 13.95 13.19
C VAL A 407 2.09 14.97 12.28
N TYR A 408 2.71 15.35 11.17
CA TYR A 408 2.11 16.28 10.21
C TYR A 408 2.63 16.05 8.79
N TRP A 409 1.73 16.01 7.82
CA TRP A 409 2.05 15.92 6.39
C TRP A 409 1.04 16.71 5.56
N HIS A 410 1.49 17.81 4.95
CA HIS A 410 0.67 18.68 4.10
C HIS A 410 1.39 18.92 2.76
N PRO A 411 1.15 18.07 1.74
CA PRO A 411 1.94 18.07 0.50
C PRO A 411 1.67 19.26 -0.43
N VAL A 412 0.51 19.92 -0.35
CA VAL A 412 0.17 21.08 -1.20
C VAL A 412 -0.49 22.19 -0.38
N LEU A 413 0.31 23.08 0.22
CA LEU A 413 -0.20 24.25 0.95
C LEU A 413 -0.06 25.51 0.09
N VAL A 414 -1.16 26.00 -0.48
CA VAL A 414 -1.17 27.25 -1.24
C VAL A 414 -1.30 28.42 -0.26
N LEU A 415 -0.29 29.26 -0.19
CA LEU A 415 -0.32 30.44 0.69
C LEU A 415 -1.29 31.49 0.14
N PRO A 416 -2.08 32.14 1.02
CA PRO A 416 -2.93 33.27 0.63
C PRO A 416 -2.08 34.47 0.18
N ALA A 417 -2.71 35.50 -0.38
CA ALA A 417 -2.03 36.71 -0.87
C ALA A 417 -1.21 37.45 0.22
N THR A 418 -1.51 37.21 1.50
CA THR A 418 -0.74 37.70 2.65
C THR A 418 0.62 37.01 2.82
N GLY A 419 0.90 35.94 2.06
CA GLY A 419 2.15 35.19 2.08
C GLY A 419 2.37 34.32 3.32
N THR A 420 1.35 34.13 4.17
CA THR A 420 1.46 33.39 5.43
C THR A 420 0.26 32.47 5.66
N ALA A 421 0.52 31.29 6.23
CA ALA A 421 -0.51 30.33 6.64
C ALA A 421 -0.12 29.73 8.01
N SER A 422 -1.12 29.32 8.78
CA SER A 422 -0.93 28.64 10.07
C SER A 422 -1.50 27.23 10.00
N VAL A 423 -0.84 26.29 10.68
CA VAL A 423 -1.23 24.88 10.73
C VAL A 423 -1.20 24.43 12.19
N GLU A 424 -2.08 23.50 12.54
CA GLU A 424 -2.20 22.97 13.91
C GLU A 424 -2.22 21.45 13.86
N PHE A 425 -1.50 20.82 14.78
CA PHE A 425 -1.43 19.38 14.95
C PHE A 425 -0.96 19.07 16.38
N GLN A 426 -1.28 17.89 16.86
CA GLN A 426 -0.78 17.40 18.15
C GLN A 426 0.52 16.61 17.95
N LEU A 427 1.41 16.65 18.93
CA LEU A 427 2.57 15.76 18.97
C LEU A 427 2.15 14.37 19.47
N SER A 428 2.91 13.35 19.12
CA SER A 428 2.78 12.03 19.72
C SER A 428 3.35 12.01 21.14
N ASP A 429 3.25 10.87 21.85
CA ASP A 429 3.80 10.69 23.20
C ASP A 429 5.34 10.48 23.21
N ASP A 430 5.99 10.61 22.06
CA ASP A 430 7.43 10.45 21.97
C ASP A 430 8.17 11.67 22.53
N ILE A 431 9.20 11.41 23.34
CA ILE A 431 10.04 12.45 23.92
C ILE A 431 11.22 12.62 23.00
N ALA A 432 10.97 13.35 21.91
CA ALA A 432 11.85 13.42 20.78
C ALA A 432 11.99 14.85 20.23
N ARG A 433 12.92 14.98 19.29
CA ARG A 433 13.06 16.15 18.42
C ARG A 433 12.39 15.85 17.09
N TYR A 434 11.29 16.54 16.82
CA TYR A 434 10.58 16.49 15.54
C TYR A 434 11.23 17.47 14.58
N GLN A 435 11.68 16.97 13.42
CA GLN A 435 12.19 17.82 12.35
C GLN A 435 11.04 18.26 11.46
N VAL A 436 10.88 19.57 11.32
CA VAL A 436 9.90 20.18 10.42
C VAL A 436 10.63 20.62 9.16
N LEU A 437 10.29 20.02 8.03
CA LEU A 437 10.74 20.46 6.71
C LEU A 437 9.59 21.19 6.01
N VAL A 438 9.81 22.43 5.63
CA VAL A 438 8.93 23.16 4.73
C VAL A 438 9.70 23.41 3.45
N ALA A 439 9.17 22.92 2.33
CA ALA A 439 9.69 23.19 0.99
C ALA A 439 8.55 23.76 0.15
N GLY A 440 8.86 24.75 -0.68
CA GLY A 440 7.87 25.41 -1.51
C GLY A 440 8.49 26.16 -2.67
N HIS A 441 7.63 26.63 -3.57
CA HIS A 441 8.01 27.46 -4.69
C HIS A 441 7.01 28.58 -4.91
N THR A 442 7.46 29.67 -5.50
CA THR A 442 6.62 30.76 -6.00
C THR A 442 6.07 30.41 -7.39
N LEU A 443 5.08 31.18 -7.87
CA LEU A 443 4.49 30.96 -9.20
C LEU A 443 5.48 31.20 -10.35
N ASP A 444 6.49 32.05 -10.13
CA ASP A 444 7.59 32.33 -11.07
C ASP A 444 8.75 31.32 -10.95
N GLY A 445 8.55 30.20 -10.25
CA GLY A 445 9.49 29.08 -10.22
C GLY A 445 10.68 29.23 -9.27
N ARG A 446 10.70 30.27 -8.42
CA ARG A 446 11.70 30.35 -7.34
C ARG A 446 11.35 29.36 -6.26
N VAL A 447 12.35 28.81 -5.62
CA VAL A 447 12.20 27.73 -4.67
C VAL A 447 12.82 28.08 -3.33
N GLY A 448 12.30 27.51 -2.26
CA GLY A 448 12.82 27.69 -0.92
C GLY A 448 12.54 26.49 -0.07
N ALA A 449 13.49 26.17 0.81
CA ALA A 449 13.30 25.16 1.84
C ALA A 449 13.85 25.67 3.17
N ILE A 450 13.19 25.32 4.25
CA ILE A 450 13.66 25.56 5.60
C ILE A 450 13.39 24.34 6.47
N THR A 451 14.37 24.04 7.32
CA THR A 451 14.25 23.00 8.33
C THR A 451 14.25 23.65 9.71
N LYS A 452 13.30 23.25 10.55
CA LYS A 452 13.19 23.64 11.96
C LYS A 452 13.05 22.40 12.82
N THR A 453 13.19 22.57 14.12
CA THR A 453 13.04 21.49 15.09
C THR A 453 12.09 21.92 16.19
N ILE A 454 11.16 21.03 16.52
CA ILE A 454 10.30 21.12 17.70
C ILE A 454 10.78 20.03 18.66
N GLU A 455 10.87 20.33 19.95
CA GLU A 455 11.35 19.37 20.94
C GLU A 455 10.31 19.15 22.03
N ALA A 456 9.90 17.90 22.19
CA ALA A 456 9.05 17.47 23.29
C ALA A 456 9.91 16.98 24.44
N ARG A 457 9.70 17.52 25.65
CA ARG A 457 10.47 17.19 26.86
C ARG A 457 9.54 17.00 28.05
N LYS A 458 9.94 16.14 28.99
CA LYS A 458 9.37 16.06 30.34
C LYS A 458 10.49 16.31 31.36
N PRO A 459 10.19 16.85 32.55
CA PRO A 459 11.21 17.10 33.59
C PRO A 459 11.98 15.84 34.00
N PHE A 460 11.34 14.68 33.90
CA PHE A 460 12.02 13.39 33.81
C PHE A 460 11.20 12.46 32.90
N SER A 461 11.85 11.42 32.36
CA SER A 461 11.21 10.47 31.46
C SER A 461 11.73 9.05 31.59
N LEU A 462 10.84 8.10 31.28
CA LEU A 462 11.12 6.67 31.13
C LEU A 462 11.18 6.30 29.65
N ASP A 463 12.16 5.50 29.26
CA ASP A 463 12.23 4.95 27.90
C ASP A 463 12.65 3.47 27.95
N PRO A 464 11.67 2.55 28.03
CA PRO A 464 11.89 1.12 27.89
C PRO A 464 12.04 0.76 26.42
N LYS A 465 13.14 0.10 26.08
CA LYS A 465 13.40 -0.40 24.72
C LYS A 465 12.95 -1.85 24.57
N LEU A 466 12.06 -2.11 23.62
CA LEU A 466 11.49 -3.43 23.35
C LEU A 466 11.52 -3.70 21.84
N PRO A 467 11.70 -4.96 21.41
CA PRO A 467 11.44 -5.35 20.04
C PRO A 467 9.96 -5.17 19.69
N LEU A 468 9.65 -4.99 18.40
CA LEU A 468 8.26 -4.90 17.93
C LEU A 468 7.52 -6.25 17.98
N GLU A 469 8.25 -7.34 17.80
CA GLU A 469 7.74 -8.71 17.80
C GLU A 469 8.78 -9.66 18.42
N VAL A 470 8.34 -10.63 19.23
CA VAL A 470 9.19 -11.63 19.90
C VAL A 470 8.58 -13.03 19.82
N ALA A 471 9.42 -14.07 19.78
CA ALA A 471 8.98 -15.46 19.92
C ALA A 471 8.63 -15.79 21.38
N HIS A 472 7.75 -16.76 21.60
CA HIS A 472 7.28 -17.08 22.95
C HIS A 472 8.39 -17.65 23.88
N THR A 473 9.49 -18.20 23.33
CA THR A 473 10.67 -18.60 24.12
C THR A 473 11.75 -17.54 24.23
N ASP A 474 11.59 -16.38 23.58
CA ASP A 474 12.54 -15.30 23.72
C ASP A 474 12.55 -14.78 25.17
N THR A 475 13.72 -14.35 25.62
CA THR A 475 13.90 -13.66 26.89
C THR A 475 14.42 -12.26 26.59
N ILE A 476 13.75 -11.25 27.12
CA ILE A 476 14.08 -9.86 26.88
C ILE A 476 14.67 -9.27 28.14
N ASP A 477 15.89 -8.75 28.07
CA ASP A 477 16.48 -7.96 29.16
C ASP A 477 16.20 -6.49 28.86
N VAL A 478 14.97 -6.04 29.16
CA VAL A 478 14.46 -4.71 28.79
C VAL A 478 15.29 -3.62 29.45
N PRO A 479 16.04 -2.82 28.69
CA PRO A 479 16.68 -1.66 29.26
C PRO A 479 15.68 -0.53 29.39
N VAL A 480 15.52 -0.06 30.62
CA VAL A 480 14.70 1.10 30.96
C VAL A 480 15.66 2.26 31.22
N ARG A 481 15.74 3.18 30.25
CA ARG A 481 16.47 4.43 30.44
C ARG A 481 15.59 5.38 31.23
N VAL A 482 16.19 6.05 32.22
CA VAL A 482 15.52 7.07 33.02
C VAL A 482 16.34 8.34 32.90
N THR A 483 15.73 9.43 32.45
CA THR A 483 16.43 10.69 32.23
C THR A 483 15.84 11.77 33.13
N ASN A 484 16.70 12.49 33.85
CA ASN A 484 16.33 13.72 34.54
C ASN A 484 16.73 14.90 33.64
N ASP A 485 15.75 15.59 33.06
CA ASP A 485 15.98 16.75 32.19
C ASP A 485 15.69 18.08 32.93
N SER A 486 15.77 18.06 34.27
CA SER A 486 15.61 19.23 35.12
C SER A 486 16.90 19.62 35.85
N ALA A 487 16.94 20.86 36.34
CA ALA A 487 18.03 21.39 37.16
C ALA A 487 18.03 20.86 38.61
N VAL A 488 17.08 19.99 38.98
CA VAL A 488 16.90 19.51 40.36
C VAL A 488 17.22 18.02 40.40
N ARG A 489 17.96 17.57 41.42
CA ARG A 489 18.19 16.14 41.65
C ARG A 489 16.85 15.43 41.88
N ARG A 490 16.64 14.29 41.22
CA ARG A 490 15.40 13.51 41.32
C ARG A 490 15.68 12.11 41.83
N ASN A 491 14.80 11.63 42.70
CA ASN A 491 14.76 10.21 43.07
C ASN A 491 13.50 9.59 42.47
N VAL A 492 13.64 8.59 41.60
CA VAL A 492 12.54 8.01 40.82
C VAL A 492 12.27 6.57 41.28
N ALA A 493 11.06 6.33 41.78
CA ALA A 493 10.57 5.00 42.12
C ALA A 493 9.67 4.45 41.01
N PHE A 494 9.63 3.12 40.85
CA PHE A 494 8.93 2.47 39.74
C PHE A 494 7.81 1.54 40.20
N ALA A 495 6.75 1.48 39.39
CA ALA A 495 5.75 0.41 39.41
C ALA A 495 5.65 -0.19 37.99
N THR A 496 5.56 -1.51 37.90
CA THR A 496 5.53 -2.23 36.62
C THR A 496 4.30 -3.12 36.54
N THR A 497 3.58 -3.04 35.44
CA THR A 497 2.48 -3.96 35.12
C THR A 497 2.75 -4.58 33.77
N ALA A 498 2.73 -5.90 33.70
CA ALA A 498 2.98 -6.67 32.50
C ALA A 498 1.73 -7.50 32.16
N THR A 499 1.29 -7.45 30.91
CA THR A 499 0.16 -8.25 30.40
C THR A 499 0.67 -9.10 29.24
N GLY A 500 0.46 -10.41 29.30
CA GLY A 500 1.02 -11.35 28.30
C GLY A 500 2.52 -11.62 28.47
N PHE A 501 3.14 -11.07 29.53
CA PHE A 501 4.52 -11.35 29.93
C PHE A 501 4.58 -11.77 31.40
N LYS A 502 5.54 -12.65 31.72
CA LYS A 502 6.04 -12.88 33.08
C LYS A 502 7.27 -12.01 33.30
N THR A 503 7.31 -11.33 34.44
CA THR A 503 8.47 -10.57 34.90
C THR A 503 9.36 -11.46 35.78
N ASP A 504 10.63 -11.60 35.42
CA ASP A 504 11.64 -12.26 36.25
C ASP A 504 12.40 -11.20 37.05
N GLY A 505 11.88 -10.88 38.25
CA GLY A 505 12.36 -9.77 39.09
C GLY A 505 11.56 -8.48 38.89
N SER A 506 12.06 -7.38 39.48
CA SER A 506 11.49 -6.04 39.39
C SER A 506 12.58 -5.03 39.04
N LEU A 507 12.17 -3.84 38.60
CA LEU A 507 13.08 -2.69 38.62
C LEU A 507 13.62 -2.50 40.05
N LYS A 508 14.93 -2.26 40.17
CA LYS A 508 15.64 -2.28 41.45
C LYS A 508 15.48 -0.94 42.16
N GLY A 509 14.69 -0.92 43.24
CA GLY A 509 14.58 0.24 44.14
C GLY A 509 14.28 1.55 43.42
N ALA A 510 14.60 2.67 44.06
CA ALA A 510 14.53 3.99 43.44
C ALA A 510 15.90 4.40 42.89
N ILE A 511 15.93 5.11 41.76
CA ILE A 511 17.17 5.62 41.14
C ILE A 511 17.37 7.10 41.47
N ASN A 512 18.54 7.45 41.98
CA ASN A 512 18.94 8.83 42.22
C ASN A 512 19.60 9.39 40.96
N LEU A 513 19.04 10.45 40.40
CA LEU A 513 19.53 11.10 39.19
C LEU A 513 19.92 12.54 39.49
N ASP A 514 21.18 12.87 39.25
CA ASP A 514 21.67 14.24 39.25
C ASP A 514 21.01 15.09 38.15
N PRO A 515 21.02 16.43 38.28
CA PRO A 515 20.51 17.32 37.24
C PRO A 515 21.10 16.99 35.86
N PHE A 516 20.23 16.90 34.85
CA PHE A 516 20.61 16.63 33.45
C PHE A 516 21.39 15.32 33.24
N LYS A 517 21.18 14.32 34.11
CA LYS A 517 21.77 12.97 34.00
C LYS A 517 20.73 11.92 33.66
N SER A 518 21.20 10.83 33.04
CA SER A 518 20.42 9.63 32.80
C SER A 518 20.97 8.47 33.62
N GLY A 519 20.11 7.55 33.99
CA GLY A 519 20.46 6.24 34.52
C GLY A 519 19.76 5.13 33.74
N ARG A 520 20.12 3.89 34.02
CA ARG A 520 19.59 2.71 33.33
C ARG A 520 19.30 1.60 34.31
N GLN A 521 18.14 0.96 34.17
CA GLN A 521 17.80 -0.27 34.87
C GLN A 521 17.37 -1.33 33.89
N PHE A 522 17.36 -2.59 34.32
CA PHE A 522 16.94 -3.72 33.50
C PHE A 522 15.75 -4.42 34.15
N LEU A 523 14.78 -4.78 33.32
CA LEU A 523 13.67 -5.64 33.68
C LEU A 523 13.66 -6.84 32.74
N LYS A 524 13.71 -8.04 33.30
CA LYS A 524 13.69 -9.26 32.49
C LYS A 524 12.26 -9.71 32.25
N LEU A 525 11.91 -9.92 30.97
CA LEU A 525 10.59 -10.35 30.52
C LEU A 525 10.68 -11.67 29.76
N ASN A 526 9.69 -12.52 30.00
CA ASN A 526 9.40 -13.73 29.23
C ASN A 526 7.94 -13.70 28.79
N ALA A 527 7.62 -14.22 27.61
CA ALA A 527 6.23 -14.33 27.20
C ALA A 527 5.43 -15.25 28.15
N ASP A 528 4.22 -14.84 28.51
CA ASP A 528 3.26 -15.66 29.28
C ASP A 528 2.24 -16.33 28.34
N THR A 529 1.97 -15.71 27.19
CA THR A 529 1.13 -16.25 26.14
C THR A 529 1.96 -16.84 25.00
N ARG A 530 1.36 -17.73 24.20
CA ARG A 530 2.04 -18.32 23.02
C ARG A 530 1.90 -17.48 21.75
N ASP A 531 0.86 -16.67 21.66
CA ASP A 531 0.56 -15.80 20.53
C ASP A 531 -0.28 -14.61 21.01
N GLY A 532 -0.23 -13.51 20.29
CA GLY A 532 -1.08 -12.35 20.49
C GLY A 532 -0.34 -11.13 21.05
N PRO A 533 -1.09 -10.05 21.34
CA PRO A 533 -0.51 -8.83 21.87
C PRO A 533 -0.08 -9.02 23.34
N ALA A 534 1.10 -8.51 23.66
CA ALA A 534 1.58 -8.34 25.02
C ALA A 534 1.93 -6.86 25.25
N SER A 535 1.94 -6.44 26.50
CA SER A 535 2.27 -5.06 26.84
C SER A 535 3.00 -4.93 28.16
N LEU A 536 3.87 -3.93 28.23
CA LEU A 536 4.58 -3.51 29.42
C LEU A 536 4.19 -2.07 29.73
N VAL A 537 3.65 -1.86 30.94
CA VAL A 537 3.40 -0.53 31.51
C VAL A 537 4.42 -0.29 32.61
N ILE A 538 5.14 0.84 32.54
CA ILE A 538 6.02 1.30 33.60
C ILE A 538 5.55 2.69 34.03
N GLU A 539 5.29 2.83 35.33
CA GLU A 539 5.06 4.10 35.98
C GLU A 539 6.30 4.48 36.79
N GLY A 540 6.80 5.69 36.58
CA GLY A 540 7.85 6.31 37.37
C GLY A 540 7.27 7.49 38.14
N THR A 541 7.56 7.58 39.44
CA THR A 541 7.19 8.71 40.28
C THR A 541 8.45 9.35 40.86
N SER A 542 8.62 10.66 40.66
CA SER A 542 9.84 11.38 41.06
C SER A 542 9.64 12.29 42.27
N ILE A 543 10.55 12.25 43.24
CA ILE A 543 10.61 13.17 44.40
C ILE A 543 11.70 14.23 44.13
N PRO A 544 11.52 15.53 44.48
CA PRO A 544 10.53 16.11 45.42
C PRO A 544 9.19 16.56 44.85
N ALA A 545 9.04 16.70 43.52
CA ALA A 545 7.84 17.28 42.90
C ALA A 545 6.64 16.32 42.78
N ALA A 546 6.82 15.03 43.06
CA ALA A 546 5.86 13.96 42.78
C ALA A 546 5.43 13.88 41.31
N ASP A 547 6.23 14.40 40.37
CA ASP A 547 5.97 14.30 38.94
C ASP A 547 5.90 12.82 38.52
N LYS A 548 5.01 12.51 37.56
CA LYS A 548 4.79 11.15 37.06
C LYS A 548 5.11 11.01 35.56
N ASP A 549 5.62 9.84 35.19
CA ASP A 549 5.70 9.40 33.81
C ASP A 549 5.21 7.96 33.71
N VAL A 550 4.18 7.73 32.90
CA VAL A 550 3.60 6.41 32.66
C VAL A 550 3.77 6.09 31.19
N ILE A 551 4.46 5.01 30.88
CA ILE A 551 4.70 4.57 29.50
C ILE A 551 4.19 3.15 29.29
N ARG A 552 3.45 2.94 28.20
CA ARG A 552 2.99 1.63 27.74
C ARG A 552 3.63 1.31 26.40
N ARG A 553 4.38 0.22 26.34
CA ARG A 553 4.87 -0.36 25.07
C ARG A 553 4.14 -1.67 24.80
N THR A 554 3.72 -1.85 23.55
CA THR A 554 3.09 -3.09 23.08
C THR A 554 4.08 -3.86 22.22
N VAL A 555 4.01 -5.18 22.33
CA VAL A 555 4.85 -6.12 21.58
C VAL A 555 3.96 -7.25 21.11
N ARG A 556 4.18 -7.76 19.89
CA ARG A 556 3.49 -8.97 19.43
C ARG A 556 4.29 -10.21 19.84
N VAL A 557 3.67 -11.12 20.59
CA VAL A 557 4.21 -12.45 20.85
C VAL A 557 3.77 -13.36 19.73
N VAL A 558 4.69 -14.16 19.18
CA VAL A 558 4.40 -15.18 18.17
C VAL A 558 4.82 -16.57 18.65
N PRO A 559 4.12 -17.65 18.21
CA PRO A 559 4.52 -19.01 18.53
C PRO A 559 5.92 -19.33 18.03
N ASP A 560 6.62 -20.22 18.73
CA ASP A 560 7.87 -20.76 18.19
C ASP A 560 7.59 -21.75 17.08
N GLY A 561 8.52 -21.82 16.13
CA GLY A 561 8.52 -22.79 15.06
C GLY A 561 7.95 -22.23 13.76
N PHE A 562 7.70 -23.14 12.82
CA PHE A 562 7.38 -22.81 11.43
C PHE A 562 5.91 -23.08 11.17
N PRO A 563 5.16 -22.11 10.61
CA PRO A 563 3.81 -22.37 10.18
C PRO A 563 3.85 -23.41 9.06
N GLY A 564 3.35 -24.60 9.36
CA GLY A 564 3.00 -25.61 8.40
C GLY A 564 1.57 -25.39 7.95
N VAL A 565 1.35 -25.47 6.65
CA VAL A 565 0.03 -25.49 6.06
C VAL A 565 -0.03 -26.65 5.10
N GLY A 566 -1.14 -27.36 5.12
CA GLY A 566 -1.44 -28.36 4.12
C GLY A 566 -2.92 -28.29 3.77
N ALA A 567 -3.23 -28.70 2.55
CA ALA A 567 -4.60 -28.85 2.13
C ALA A 567 -4.68 -29.89 1.02
N PHE A 568 -5.86 -30.47 0.88
CA PHE A 568 -6.22 -31.18 -0.33
C PHE A 568 -7.68 -30.89 -0.67
N SER A 569 -7.97 -30.94 -1.95
CA SER A 569 -9.29 -30.65 -2.50
C SER A 569 -9.71 -31.79 -3.43
N ASP A 570 -10.99 -32.12 -3.45
CA ASP A 570 -11.56 -33.11 -4.38
C ASP A 570 -13.08 -32.88 -4.54
N MET A 571 -13.76 -33.78 -5.26
CA MET A 571 -15.20 -33.75 -5.50
C MET A 571 -15.92 -34.94 -4.88
N LEU A 572 -17.02 -34.70 -4.19
CA LEU A 572 -17.91 -35.73 -3.63
C LEU A 572 -18.82 -36.33 -4.71
N GLU A 573 -18.23 -36.97 -5.73
CA GLU A 573 -18.97 -37.68 -6.77
C GLU A 573 -19.62 -38.94 -6.18
N LYS A 574 -20.88 -38.83 -5.74
CA LYS A 574 -21.67 -39.85 -4.98
C LYS A 574 -21.56 -39.74 -3.45
N GLY A 575 -21.31 -38.54 -2.94
CA GLY A 575 -21.41 -38.28 -1.50
C GLY A 575 -20.28 -38.87 -0.66
N ARG A 576 -19.17 -39.30 -1.26
CA ARG A 576 -18.00 -39.77 -0.52
C ARG A 576 -16.69 -39.51 -1.25
N ALA A 577 -15.66 -39.12 -0.51
CA ALA A 577 -14.27 -39.03 -0.97
C ALA A 577 -13.32 -39.55 0.12
N THR A 578 -12.17 -40.07 -0.30
CA THR A 578 -11.15 -40.62 0.62
C THR A 578 -9.77 -40.08 0.24
N SER A 579 -8.96 -39.76 1.24
CA SER A 579 -7.59 -39.27 1.09
C SER A 579 -6.75 -39.67 2.31
N SER A 580 -5.48 -39.34 2.31
CA SER A 580 -4.60 -39.55 3.47
C SER A 580 -3.79 -38.29 3.78
N VAL A 581 -3.64 -37.98 5.07
CA VAL A 581 -2.83 -36.86 5.54
C VAL A 581 -1.75 -37.37 6.49
N THR A 582 -0.50 -36.96 6.24
CA THR A 582 0.62 -37.22 7.14
C THR A 582 0.98 -35.92 7.85
N LEU A 583 0.82 -35.89 9.18
CA LEU A 583 1.21 -34.75 10.00
C LEU A 583 2.61 -34.96 10.57
N PRO A 584 3.42 -33.90 10.75
CA PRO A 584 4.73 -34.00 11.40
C PRO A 584 4.63 -34.52 12.84
N LYS A 585 5.70 -35.13 13.34
CA LYS A 585 5.75 -35.63 14.73
C LYS A 585 5.95 -34.51 15.76
N ASP A 586 6.52 -33.39 15.33
CA ASP A 586 7.00 -32.27 16.12
C ASP A 586 6.09 -31.04 15.99
N VAL A 587 4.79 -31.27 15.79
CA VAL A 587 3.77 -30.22 15.86
C VAL A 587 3.74 -29.64 17.28
N VAL A 588 3.83 -28.33 17.38
CA VAL A 588 3.72 -27.58 18.64
C VAL A 588 2.30 -27.78 19.17
N PRO A 589 2.12 -28.28 20.41
CA PRO A 589 0.78 -28.58 20.95
C PRO A 589 -0.16 -27.37 20.92
N GLY A 590 -1.44 -27.60 20.63
CA GLY A 590 -2.48 -26.58 20.52
C GLY A 590 -2.39 -25.69 19.27
N THR A 591 -1.47 -25.96 18.34
CA THR A 591 -1.34 -25.17 17.10
C THR A 591 -2.03 -25.84 15.90
N LEU A 592 -2.29 -27.15 15.96
CA LEU A 592 -3.00 -27.83 14.88
C LEU A 592 -4.44 -27.34 14.81
N LYS A 593 -4.82 -26.82 13.65
CA LYS A 593 -6.20 -26.50 13.27
C LYS A 593 -6.52 -27.28 12.02
N VAL A 594 -7.68 -27.93 12.00
CA VAL A 594 -8.16 -28.67 10.83
C VAL A 594 -9.58 -28.20 10.51
N ARG A 595 -9.81 -27.87 9.24
CA ARG A 595 -11.09 -27.35 8.76
C ARG A 595 -11.46 -28.01 7.45
N LEU A 596 -12.64 -28.62 7.42
CA LEU A 596 -13.27 -29.12 6.20
C LEU A 596 -14.24 -28.06 5.67
N GLU A 597 -14.19 -27.80 4.38
CA GLU A 597 -15.11 -26.89 3.72
C GLU A 597 -15.74 -27.59 2.53
N MET A 598 -17.06 -27.67 2.49
CA MET A 598 -17.82 -28.17 1.35
C MET A 598 -18.57 -27.03 0.69
N TYR A 599 -18.61 -27.07 -0.63
CA TYR A 599 -19.11 -25.98 -1.45
C TYR A 599 -20.44 -26.39 -2.11
N PRO A 600 -21.60 -26.04 -1.51
CA PRO A 600 -22.93 -26.52 -1.93
C PRO A 600 -23.41 -25.96 -3.28
N THR A 601 -22.69 -24.98 -3.82
CA THR A 601 -22.93 -24.46 -5.16
C THR A 601 -21.58 -24.27 -5.87
N SER A 602 -21.54 -24.40 -7.20
CA SER A 602 -20.36 -24.05 -8.02
C SER A 602 -19.87 -22.61 -7.75
N MET A 603 -20.77 -21.78 -7.22
CA MET A 603 -20.53 -20.40 -6.82
C MET A 603 -19.83 -20.29 -5.45
N SER A 604 -20.31 -20.99 -4.43
CA SER A 604 -19.70 -21.03 -3.09
C SER A 604 -18.26 -21.55 -3.12
N ASP A 605 -17.98 -22.50 -4.02
CA ASP A 605 -16.66 -23.09 -4.29
C ASP A 605 -15.66 -22.06 -4.77
N LEU A 606 -16.13 -21.23 -5.70
CA LEU A 606 -15.36 -20.12 -6.20
C LEU A 606 -15.28 -19.04 -5.11
N VAL A 607 -16.39 -18.45 -4.67
CA VAL A 607 -16.43 -17.28 -3.77
C VAL A 607 -15.55 -17.41 -2.52
N LYS A 608 -15.47 -18.57 -1.87
CA LYS A 608 -14.60 -18.70 -0.69
C LYS A 608 -13.16 -19.10 -0.98
N GLY A 609 -12.94 -19.91 -2.02
CA GLY A 609 -11.58 -20.04 -2.58
C GLY A 609 -11.03 -18.67 -3.00
N LEU A 610 -11.92 -17.79 -3.42
CA LEU A 610 -11.68 -16.42 -3.84
C LEU A 610 -11.52 -15.44 -2.66
N ASP A 611 -12.27 -15.56 -1.56
CA ASP A 611 -12.07 -14.74 -0.36
C ASP A 611 -10.66 -14.97 0.24
N GLY A 612 -10.18 -16.22 0.25
CA GLY A 612 -8.79 -16.56 0.61
C GLY A 612 -7.73 -16.00 -0.35
N LEU A 613 -8.13 -15.63 -1.57
CA LEU A 613 -7.28 -14.98 -2.58
C LEU A 613 -7.29 -13.45 -2.49
N LEU A 614 -8.20 -12.83 -1.73
CA LEU A 614 -8.24 -11.38 -1.54
C LEU A 614 -6.98 -10.90 -0.79
N ARG A 615 -6.03 -10.36 -1.55
CA ARG A 615 -4.70 -9.97 -1.07
C ARG A 615 -4.35 -8.55 -1.39
N GLU A 616 -3.57 -7.95 -0.50
CA GLU A 616 -3.00 -6.62 -0.67
C GLU A 616 -2.00 -6.62 -1.83
N PRO A 617 -2.18 -5.73 -2.82
CA PRO A 617 -1.23 -5.57 -3.91
C PRO A 617 0.12 -5.03 -3.42
N HIS A 618 1.21 -5.68 -3.82
CA HIS A 618 2.56 -5.34 -3.40
C HIS A 618 3.58 -5.61 -4.52
N GLY A 619 4.79 -5.10 -4.35
CA GLY A 619 5.91 -5.46 -5.22
C GLY A 619 5.89 -4.83 -6.62
N CYS A 620 6.55 -5.47 -7.59
CA CYS A 620 6.62 -5.03 -8.98
C CYS A 620 5.31 -5.35 -9.75
N PHE A 621 5.21 -4.99 -11.05
CA PHE A 621 3.97 -5.14 -11.84
C PHE A 621 3.36 -6.54 -11.72
N GLU A 622 4.18 -7.57 -11.88
CA GLU A 622 3.70 -8.95 -11.83
C GLU A 622 3.20 -9.35 -10.44
N GLN A 623 3.88 -8.94 -9.36
CA GLN A 623 3.47 -9.28 -7.99
C GLN A 623 2.19 -8.53 -7.61
N THR A 624 2.10 -7.27 -8.05
CA THR A 624 0.90 -6.44 -7.91
C THR A 624 -0.24 -7.09 -8.67
N SER A 625 -0.01 -7.52 -9.92
CA SER A 625 -1.00 -8.21 -10.74
C SER A 625 -1.41 -9.58 -10.15
N THR A 626 -0.47 -10.31 -9.57
CA THR A 626 -0.69 -11.64 -8.98
C THR A 626 -1.73 -11.63 -7.88
N THR A 627 -1.76 -10.55 -7.11
CA THR A 627 -2.71 -10.36 -6.02
C THR A 627 -3.95 -9.60 -6.48
N ASN A 628 -3.80 -8.66 -7.42
CA ASN A 628 -4.87 -7.78 -7.83
C ASN A 628 -5.78 -8.34 -8.94
N TYR A 629 -5.24 -9.14 -9.88
CA TYR A 629 -6.03 -9.72 -10.97
C TYR A 629 -7.04 -10.75 -10.44
N PRO A 630 -6.69 -11.67 -9.50
CA PRO A 630 -7.70 -12.47 -8.83
C PRO A 630 -8.81 -11.60 -8.23
N ASN A 631 -8.50 -10.52 -7.48
CA ASN A 631 -9.51 -9.62 -6.90
C ASN A 631 -10.52 -9.10 -7.94
N ALA A 632 -10.09 -8.82 -9.17
CA ALA A 632 -10.96 -8.36 -10.25
C ALA A 632 -11.90 -9.47 -10.71
N LEU A 633 -11.36 -10.66 -11.00
CA LEU A 633 -12.16 -11.82 -11.41
C LEU A 633 -13.17 -12.23 -10.34
N ILE A 634 -12.79 -12.09 -9.07
CA ILE A 634 -13.65 -12.35 -7.91
C ILE A 634 -14.84 -11.42 -7.90
N LEU A 635 -14.58 -10.12 -7.95
CA LEU A 635 -15.64 -9.13 -7.90
C LEU A 635 -16.55 -9.22 -9.12
N ASP A 636 -16.00 -9.50 -10.30
CA ASP A 636 -16.75 -9.70 -11.54
C ASP A 636 -17.71 -10.88 -11.42
N TYR A 637 -17.21 -12.00 -10.90
CA TYR A 637 -18.02 -13.16 -10.66
C TYR A 637 -19.10 -12.91 -9.60
N LEU A 638 -18.76 -12.27 -8.47
CA LEU A 638 -19.71 -11.88 -7.42
C LEU A 638 -20.86 -11.03 -7.97
N ASN A 639 -20.55 -10.00 -8.78
CA ASN A 639 -21.55 -9.13 -9.38
C ASN A 639 -22.50 -9.91 -10.33
N GLN A 640 -21.96 -10.83 -11.14
CA GLN A 640 -22.76 -11.62 -12.08
C GLN A 640 -23.62 -12.70 -11.39
N SER A 641 -23.25 -13.08 -10.17
CA SER A 641 -23.84 -14.19 -9.43
C SER A 641 -25.13 -13.82 -8.66
N ASN A 642 -25.43 -12.52 -8.51
CA ASN A 642 -26.52 -11.96 -7.71
C ASN A 642 -26.53 -12.43 -6.23
N GLN A 643 -25.38 -12.86 -5.71
CA GLN A 643 -25.22 -13.17 -4.29
C GLN A 643 -24.54 -12.02 -3.55
N ALA A 644 -25.18 -11.57 -2.47
CA ALA A 644 -24.74 -10.43 -1.70
C ALA A 644 -23.71 -10.89 -0.65
N ASN A 645 -22.42 -10.64 -0.93
CA ASN A 645 -21.40 -10.49 0.13
C ASN A 645 -20.85 -9.06 0.10
N PRO A 646 -21.55 -8.09 0.73
CA PRO A 646 -21.19 -6.68 0.67
C PRO A 646 -19.82 -6.38 1.27
N GLU A 647 -19.40 -7.14 2.29
CA GLU A 647 -18.11 -6.96 2.96
C GLU A 647 -16.95 -7.37 2.04
N ALA A 648 -17.00 -8.59 1.48
CA ALA A 648 -16.00 -9.05 0.52
C ALA A 648 -15.95 -8.17 -0.73
N ALA A 649 -17.10 -7.72 -1.24
CA ALA A 649 -17.16 -6.82 -2.38
C ALA A 649 -16.56 -5.43 -2.09
N THR A 650 -16.81 -4.88 -0.90
CA THR A 650 -16.23 -3.59 -0.46
C THR A 650 -14.72 -3.70 -0.29
N ARG A 651 -14.25 -4.78 0.36
CA ARG A 651 -12.82 -5.06 0.51
C ARG A 651 -12.14 -5.25 -0.85
N ALA A 652 -12.73 -6.05 -1.74
CA ALA A 652 -12.23 -6.27 -3.09
C ALA A 652 -12.11 -4.95 -3.88
N ARG A 653 -13.11 -4.06 -3.81
CA ARG A 653 -13.04 -2.72 -4.44
C ARG A 653 -11.87 -1.90 -3.92
N GLY A 654 -11.68 -1.80 -2.61
CA GLY A 654 -10.54 -1.08 -2.03
C GLY A 654 -9.17 -1.67 -2.43
N LEU A 655 -9.09 -3.00 -2.54
CA LEU A 655 -7.89 -3.68 -3.04
C LEU A 655 -7.67 -3.43 -4.55
N LEU A 656 -8.74 -3.32 -5.33
CA LEU A 656 -8.70 -2.99 -6.76
C LEU A 656 -8.22 -1.56 -6.98
N ASP A 657 -8.72 -0.58 -6.22
CA ASP A 657 -8.28 0.82 -6.30
C ASP A 657 -6.76 0.94 -6.11
N ARG A 658 -6.23 0.36 -5.02
CA ARG A 658 -4.81 0.42 -4.70
C ARG A 658 -3.96 -0.33 -5.72
N GLY A 659 -4.41 -1.50 -6.15
CA GLY A 659 -3.68 -2.27 -7.15
C GLY A 659 -3.71 -1.63 -8.53
N TYR A 660 -4.83 -1.04 -8.95
CA TYR A 660 -4.93 -0.30 -10.22
C TYR A 660 -3.94 0.87 -10.23
N GLY A 661 -3.95 1.73 -9.21
CA GLY A 661 -3.01 2.85 -9.11
C GLY A 661 -1.54 2.42 -9.15
N ARG A 662 -1.22 1.29 -8.51
CA ARG A 662 0.13 0.70 -8.55
C ARG A 662 0.47 0.12 -9.92
N LEU A 663 -0.43 -0.62 -10.56
CA LEU A 663 -0.20 -1.22 -11.89
C LEU A 663 0.05 -0.15 -12.95
N THR A 664 -0.75 0.93 -12.95
CA THR A 664 -0.55 2.05 -13.88
C THR A 664 0.74 2.82 -13.65
N SER A 665 1.34 2.73 -12.45
CA SER A 665 2.62 3.37 -12.18
C SER A 665 3.79 2.73 -12.93
N PHE A 666 3.66 1.46 -13.33
CA PHE A 666 4.66 0.71 -14.07
C PHE A 666 4.55 0.86 -15.60
N GLU A 667 3.67 1.75 -16.08
CA GLU A 667 3.59 2.08 -17.49
C GLU A 667 4.85 2.87 -17.92
N CYS A 668 5.57 2.33 -18.91
CA CYS A 668 6.86 2.86 -19.33
C CYS A 668 6.70 4.12 -20.19
N PRO A 669 7.50 5.17 -19.97
CA PRO A 669 7.62 6.27 -20.90
C PRO A 669 8.57 5.91 -22.06
N ASP A 670 8.15 6.24 -23.28
CA ASP A 670 9.00 6.20 -24.48
C ASP A 670 9.85 7.47 -24.61
N THR A 671 11.11 7.35 -25.01
CA THR A 671 11.98 8.50 -25.32
C THR A 671 11.98 8.81 -26.83
N PRO A 672 12.10 10.10 -27.23
CA PRO A 672 12.25 11.30 -26.41
C PRO A 672 10.91 11.92 -25.94
N ASN A 673 9.77 11.45 -26.48
CA ASN A 673 8.48 12.13 -26.36
C ASN A 673 7.79 11.96 -25.00
N ARG A 674 8.32 11.09 -24.11
CA ARG A 674 7.82 10.74 -22.77
C ARG A 674 6.35 10.31 -22.75
N VAL A 675 5.86 9.75 -23.85
CA VAL A 675 4.51 9.17 -23.93
C VAL A 675 4.54 7.84 -23.21
N LYS A 676 3.64 7.65 -22.24
CA LYS A 676 3.52 6.39 -21.52
C LYS A 676 2.70 5.39 -22.33
N HIS A 677 3.28 4.21 -22.55
CA HIS A 677 2.59 3.06 -23.10
C HIS A 677 3.43 1.80 -22.87
N GLY A 678 2.77 0.65 -22.83
CA GLY A 678 3.42 -0.62 -22.52
C GLY A 678 3.93 -0.68 -21.07
N PHE A 679 4.22 -1.90 -20.63
CA PHE A 679 4.55 -2.18 -19.23
C PHE A 679 5.86 -2.95 -19.10
N GLU A 680 6.55 -2.70 -18.00
CA GLU A 680 7.72 -3.44 -17.51
C GLU A 680 7.56 -3.65 -15.99
N TRP A 681 8.29 -4.57 -15.37
CA TRP A 681 8.12 -4.86 -13.93
C TRP A 681 8.21 -3.63 -13.03
N PHE A 682 9.07 -2.67 -13.37
CA PHE A 682 9.37 -1.48 -12.57
C PHE A 682 9.08 -0.16 -13.30
N GLY A 683 8.57 -0.21 -14.54
CA GLY A 683 8.24 0.98 -15.33
C GLY A 683 9.45 1.72 -15.91
N LYS A 684 10.55 1.01 -16.17
CA LYS A 684 11.76 1.61 -16.76
C LYS A 684 11.48 2.14 -18.18
N ALA A 685 11.99 3.33 -18.49
CA ALA A 685 11.90 3.93 -19.83
C ALA A 685 12.47 3.03 -20.93
N ASP A 686 11.83 3.03 -22.11
CA ASP A 686 12.21 2.26 -23.32
C ASP A 686 12.44 0.75 -23.08
N SER A 687 11.83 0.21 -22.02
CA SER A 687 12.00 -1.17 -21.56
C SER A 687 10.68 -1.94 -21.59
N GLN A 688 9.70 -1.47 -22.37
CA GLN A 688 8.40 -2.10 -22.51
C GLN A 688 8.56 -3.56 -22.91
N HIS A 689 7.78 -4.39 -22.26
CA HIS A 689 7.79 -5.82 -22.43
C HIS A 689 6.49 -6.27 -23.09
N GLU A 690 6.55 -6.86 -24.30
CA GLU A 690 5.34 -7.16 -25.07
C GLU A 690 4.42 -8.19 -24.38
N ALA A 691 4.96 -9.31 -23.86
CA ALA A 691 4.13 -10.31 -23.17
C ALA A 691 3.53 -9.81 -21.85
N LEU A 692 4.30 -9.10 -21.02
CA LEU A 692 3.81 -8.47 -19.79
C LEU A 692 2.72 -7.42 -20.11
N THR A 693 2.89 -6.67 -21.19
CA THR A 693 1.90 -5.71 -21.67
C THR A 693 0.61 -6.41 -22.13
N ALA A 694 0.71 -7.52 -22.86
CA ALA A 694 -0.44 -8.33 -23.25
C ALA A 694 -1.16 -8.94 -22.04
N TYR A 695 -0.41 -9.35 -21.02
CA TYR A 695 -0.97 -9.80 -19.75
C TYR A 695 -1.69 -8.66 -18.99
N GLY A 696 -1.08 -7.47 -18.94
CA GLY A 696 -1.71 -6.27 -18.39
C GLY A 696 -3.02 -5.90 -19.13
N LEU A 697 -3.04 -5.98 -20.46
CA LEU A 697 -4.24 -5.74 -21.26
C LEU A 697 -5.42 -6.62 -20.82
N LEU A 698 -5.18 -7.93 -20.66
CA LEU A 698 -6.20 -8.86 -20.18
C LEU A 698 -6.70 -8.48 -18.78
N GLN A 699 -5.77 -8.16 -17.87
CA GLN A 699 -6.11 -7.73 -16.52
C GLN A 699 -6.96 -6.47 -16.52
N PHE A 700 -6.53 -5.40 -17.21
CA PHE A 700 -7.25 -4.14 -17.25
C PHE A 700 -8.63 -4.29 -17.91
N LYS A 701 -8.75 -5.12 -18.95
CA LYS A 701 -10.05 -5.39 -19.58
C LYS A 701 -10.99 -6.14 -18.66
N ASP A 702 -10.50 -7.16 -17.95
CA ASP A 702 -11.31 -7.90 -17.00
C ASP A 702 -11.71 -7.04 -15.79
N MET A 703 -10.77 -6.24 -15.29
CA MET A 703 -10.97 -5.29 -14.20
C MET A 703 -12.00 -4.21 -14.57
N ALA A 704 -12.02 -3.74 -15.82
CA ALA A 704 -12.98 -2.74 -16.30
C ALA A 704 -14.46 -3.18 -16.16
N ARG A 705 -14.74 -4.48 -15.97
CA ARG A 705 -16.11 -4.95 -15.71
C ARG A 705 -16.61 -4.62 -14.30
N VAL A 706 -15.71 -4.33 -13.37
CA VAL A 706 -16.04 -4.15 -11.94
C VAL A 706 -15.37 -2.99 -11.24
N HIS A 707 -14.43 -2.33 -11.91
CA HIS A 707 -13.68 -1.20 -11.40
C HIS A 707 -13.50 -0.17 -12.54
N PRO A 708 -13.52 1.14 -12.24
CA PRO A 708 -13.34 2.19 -13.24
C PRO A 708 -11.90 2.26 -13.76
N VAL A 709 -11.59 1.43 -14.75
CA VAL A 709 -10.33 1.48 -15.51
C VAL A 709 -10.44 2.53 -16.61
N ASP A 710 -9.36 3.32 -16.80
CA ASP A 710 -9.27 4.32 -17.87
C ASP A 710 -9.39 3.65 -19.26
N PRO A 711 -10.43 3.95 -20.06
CA PRO A 711 -10.58 3.39 -21.40
C PRO A 711 -9.41 3.73 -22.32
N GLU A 712 -8.77 4.89 -22.15
CA GLU A 712 -7.63 5.30 -22.95
C GLU A 712 -6.37 4.49 -22.61
N LEU A 713 -6.25 3.98 -21.37
CA LEU A 713 -5.20 3.03 -21.00
C LEU A 713 -5.33 1.73 -21.79
N ILE A 714 -6.54 1.20 -21.91
CA ILE A 714 -6.79 -0.03 -22.67
C ILE A 714 -6.44 0.20 -24.15
N LYS A 715 -6.94 1.30 -24.74
CA LYS A 715 -6.68 1.64 -26.15
C LYS A 715 -5.19 1.83 -26.44
N ARG A 716 -4.46 2.60 -25.60
CA ARG A 716 -3.02 2.80 -25.81
C ARG A 716 -2.21 1.52 -25.59
N THR A 717 -2.65 0.64 -24.70
CA THR A 717 -2.05 -0.68 -24.50
C THR A 717 -2.25 -1.57 -25.74
N GLN A 718 -3.45 -1.59 -26.33
CA GLN A 718 -3.72 -2.29 -27.59
C GLN A 718 -2.90 -1.68 -28.75
N ALA A 719 -2.88 -0.35 -28.87
CA ALA A 719 -2.14 0.37 -29.89
C ALA A 719 -0.63 0.08 -29.82
N PHE A 720 -0.07 0.01 -28.61
CA PHE A 720 1.32 -0.41 -28.41
C PHE A 720 1.54 -1.83 -28.96
N LEU A 721 0.76 -2.83 -28.54
CA LEU A 721 0.95 -4.20 -29.03
C LEU A 721 0.80 -4.31 -30.56
N LEU A 722 -0.14 -3.57 -31.15
CA LEU A 722 -0.31 -3.49 -32.60
C LEU A 722 0.87 -2.81 -33.31
N SER A 723 1.55 -1.86 -32.67
CA SER A 723 2.75 -1.23 -33.23
C SER A 723 3.95 -2.18 -33.26
N ARG A 724 3.90 -3.27 -32.48
CA ARG A 724 4.94 -4.31 -32.44
C ARG A 724 4.79 -5.38 -33.52
N ARG A 725 3.81 -5.30 -34.42
CA ARG A 725 3.68 -6.29 -35.51
C ARG A 725 4.92 -6.31 -36.40
N ASP A 726 5.37 -7.50 -36.78
CA ASP A 726 6.52 -7.69 -37.68
C ASP A 726 6.15 -7.66 -39.17
N GLY A 727 4.85 -7.53 -39.48
CA GLY A 727 4.30 -7.54 -40.84
C GLY A 727 4.22 -8.94 -41.48
N LYS A 728 4.61 -10.00 -40.77
CA LYS A 728 4.65 -11.39 -41.22
C LYS A 728 3.74 -12.31 -40.37
N GLY A 729 2.88 -11.72 -39.54
CA GLY A 729 1.96 -12.43 -38.66
C GLY A 729 2.50 -12.74 -37.26
N GLY A 730 3.63 -12.16 -36.87
CA GLY A 730 4.16 -12.22 -35.50
C GLY A 730 4.48 -10.83 -34.94
N PHE A 731 5.17 -10.79 -33.79
CA PHE A 731 5.52 -9.55 -33.11
C PHE A 731 7.03 -9.39 -32.90
N LEU A 732 7.51 -8.15 -33.01
CA LEU A 732 8.82 -7.69 -32.58
C LEU A 732 8.90 -7.78 -31.05
N ARG A 733 10.11 -8.06 -30.56
CA ARG A 733 10.39 -8.16 -29.12
C ARG A 733 11.46 -7.18 -28.73
N ASN A 734 11.30 -6.56 -27.58
CA ASN A 734 12.35 -5.74 -27.03
C ASN A 734 13.55 -6.62 -26.61
N ALA A 735 14.68 -6.47 -27.31
CA ALA A 735 15.90 -7.23 -27.03
C ALA A 735 16.47 -6.96 -25.62
N ARG A 736 16.08 -5.85 -24.98
CA ARG A 736 16.51 -5.46 -23.63
C ARG A 736 15.59 -6.00 -22.53
N ALA A 737 14.48 -6.64 -22.88
CA ALA A 737 13.46 -7.16 -21.96
C ALA A 737 13.21 -8.65 -22.21
N LEU A 738 14.29 -9.44 -22.39
CA LEU A 738 14.21 -10.88 -22.62
C LEU A 738 14.30 -11.74 -21.34
N ASP A 739 14.34 -11.13 -20.16
CA ASP A 739 14.22 -11.80 -18.86
C ASP A 739 12.76 -12.18 -18.54
N GLY A 740 12.53 -13.19 -17.69
CA GLY A 740 11.17 -13.58 -17.24
C GLY A 740 10.20 -13.96 -18.37
N PHE A 741 9.02 -13.30 -18.41
CA PHE A 741 8.01 -13.39 -19.49
C PHE A 741 8.61 -13.19 -20.89
N GLY A 742 9.72 -12.47 -20.96
CA GLY A 742 10.37 -11.98 -22.17
C GLY A 742 11.36 -12.96 -22.73
N GLY A 743 11.58 -14.08 -22.04
CA GLY A 743 12.36 -15.21 -22.51
C GLY A 743 11.49 -16.36 -23.03
N SER A 744 10.15 -16.24 -23.03
CA SER A 744 9.26 -17.28 -23.57
C SER A 744 9.53 -17.48 -25.08
N PRO A 745 9.35 -18.69 -25.66
CA PRO A 745 9.60 -18.90 -27.08
C PRO A 745 8.76 -17.96 -27.93
N LYS A 746 9.33 -17.40 -29.01
CA LYS A 746 8.62 -16.45 -29.88
C LYS A 746 7.24 -16.97 -30.34
N PRO A 747 7.07 -18.24 -30.76
CA PRO A 747 5.75 -18.77 -31.11
C PRO A 747 4.73 -18.70 -29.97
N THR A 748 5.14 -18.96 -28.73
CA THR A 748 4.31 -18.85 -27.53
C THR A 748 3.92 -17.41 -27.25
N THR A 749 4.88 -16.47 -27.33
CA THR A 749 4.64 -15.04 -27.17
C THR A 749 3.68 -14.50 -28.22
N ASP A 750 3.91 -14.81 -29.50
CA ASP A 750 3.05 -14.37 -30.60
C ASP A 750 1.62 -14.90 -30.43
N ALA A 751 1.45 -16.20 -30.14
CA ALA A 751 0.14 -16.80 -29.89
C ALA A 751 -0.59 -16.14 -28.71
N TYR A 752 0.13 -15.83 -27.64
CA TYR A 752 -0.44 -15.19 -26.45
C TYR A 752 -0.85 -13.74 -26.70
N ILE A 753 -0.05 -12.95 -27.45
CA ILE A 753 -0.41 -11.58 -27.81
C ILE A 753 -1.67 -11.56 -28.68
N VAL A 754 -1.77 -12.45 -29.69
CA VAL A 754 -2.98 -12.57 -30.51
C VAL A 754 -4.18 -12.93 -29.65
N TRP A 755 -4.05 -13.92 -28.77
CA TRP A 755 -5.13 -14.29 -27.86
C TRP A 755 -5.52 -13.14 -26.93
N ALA A 756 -4.56 -12.41 -26.34
CA ALA A 756 -4.84 -11.29 -25.45
C ALA A 756 -5.59 -10.15 -26.16
N LEU A 757 -5.21 -9.79 -27.38
CA LEU A 757 -5.89 -8.77 -28.17
C LEU A 757 -7.32 -9.21 -28.52
N VAL A 758 -7.51 -10.45 -28.97
CA VAL A 758 -8.82 -11.02 -29.33
C VAL A 758 -9.73 -11.20 -28.11
N GLU A 759 -9.19 -11.67 -26.98
CA GLU A 759 -9.90 -11.85 -25.72
C GLU A 759 -10.26 -10.49 -25.08
N SER A 760 -9.46 -9.44 -25.32
CA SER A 760 -9.78 -8.08 -24.86
C SER A 760 -10.92 -7.42 -25.64
N ASP A 761 -11.23 -7.95 -26.82
CA ASP A 761 -12.32 -7.48 -27.69
C ASP A 761 -12.99 -8.68 -28.41
N PRO A 762 -13.72 -9.53 -27.65
CA PRO A 762 -14.25 -10.78 -28.15
C PRO A 762 -15.32 -10.58 -29.24
N GLU A 763 -16.02 -9.45 -29.21
CA GLU A 763 -17.06 -9.07 -30.17
C GLU A 763 -16.54 -8.21 -31.34
N ASP A 764 -15.22 -7.99 -31.41
CA ASP A 764 -14.55 -7.18 -32.44
C ASP A 764 -15.10 -5.74 -32.57
N LYS A 765 -15.49 -5.14 -31.44
CA LYS A 765 -16.06 -3.79 -31.37
C LYS A 765 -15.06 -2.70 -31.72
N GLU A 766 -13.79 -2.88 -31.34
CA GLU A 766 -12.68 -1.96 -31.64
C GLU A 766 -12.12 -2.18 -33.06
N LYS A 767 -12.57 -3.22 -33.77
CA LYS A 767 -12.17 -3.57 -35.14
C LYS A 767 -10.65 -3.66 -35.30
N LEU A 768 -9.99 -4.35 -34.38
CA LEU A 768 -8.53 -4.52 -34.40
C LEU A 768 -8.12 -5.32 -35.64
N ASP A 769 -7.27 -4.74 -36.50
CA ASP A 769 -6.77 -5.43 -37.69
C ASP A 769 -5.72 -6.49 -37.32
N LEU A 770 -6.19 -7.74 -37.18
CA LEU A 770 -5.39 -8.91 -36.79
C LEU A 770 -5.49 -10.06 -37.80
N ARG A 771 -5.95 -9.78 -39.03
CA ARG A 771 -6.23 -10.83 -40.02
C ARG A 771 -4.98 -11.66 -40.34
N THR A 772 -3.84 -11.01 -40.49
CA THR A 772 -2.56 -11.65 -40.81
C THR A 772 -2.08 -12.52 -39.66
N GLU A 773 -2.08 -11.98 -38.44
CA GLU A 773 -1.61 -12.66 -37.23
C GLU A 773 -2.50 -13.85 -36.86
N ILE A 774 -3.83 -13.70 -36.94
CA ILE A 774 -4.79 -14.79 -36.72
C ILE A 774 -4.62 -15.89 -37.78
N THR A 775 -4.39 -15.53 -39.04
CA THR A 775 -4.15 -16.51 -40.12
C THR A 775 -2.85 -17.29 -39.90
N ALA A 776 -1.77 -16.58 -39.55
CA ALA A 776 -0.48 -17.20 -39.26
C ALA A 776 -0.56 -18.14 -38.04
N LEU A 777 -1.22 -17.70 -36.96
CA LEU A 777 -1.44 -18.50 -35.76
C LEU A 777 -2.22 -19.78 -36.06
N LYS A 778 -3.35 -19.68 -36.77
CA LYS A 778 -4.17 -20.86 -37.13
C LYS A 778 -3.41 -21.83 -38.02
N THR A 779 -2.70 -21.33 -39.03
CA THR A 779 -1.91 -22.15 -39.96
C THR A 779 -0.82 -22.91 -39.22
N ALA A 780 -0.06 -22.23 -38.36
CA ALA A 780 0.97 -22.87 -37.54
C ALA A 780 0.35 -23.86 -36.54
N ALA A 781 -0.77 -23.53 -35.90
CA ALA A 781 -1.43 -24.41 -34.96
C ALA A 781 -1.95 -25.70 -35.62
N LEU A 782 -2.43 -25.64 -36.87
CA LEU A 782 -2.89 -26.81 -37.63
C LEU A 782 -1.73 -27.70 -38.13
N ASP A 783 -0.55 -27.14 -38.38
CA ASP A 783 0.65 -27.91 -38.73
C ASP A 783 1.29 -28.53 -37.48
N GLU A 784 1.11 -29.84 -37.31
CA GLU A 784 1.64 -30.59 -36.16
C GLU A 784 3.17 -30.62 -36.07
N ASN A 785 3.88 -30.28 -37.14
CA ASN A 785 5.34 -30.22 -37.13
C ASN A 785 5.87 -28.84 -36.70
N SER A 786 5.02 -27.81 -36.76
CA SER A 786 5.41 -26.46 -36.36
C SER A 786 5.67 -26.38 -34.85
N ALA A 787 6.38 -25.34 -34.39
CA ALA A 787 6.57 -25.11 -32.96
C ALA A 787 5.22 -24.89 -32.24
N THR A 788 4.28 -24.18 -32.87
CA THR A 788 2.93 -23.89 -32.36
C THR A 788 2.04 -25.13 -32.34
N GLY A 789 2.12 -25.99 -33.35
CA GLY A 789 1.25 -27.16 -33.48
C GLY A 789 1.68 -28.32 -32.57
N ARG A 790 2.96 -28.37 -32.16
CA ARG A 790 3.48 -29.36 -31.20
C ARG A 790 3.14 -29.02 -29.74
N ASP A 791 2.98 -27.74 -29.42
CA ASP A 791 2.73 -27.27 -28.07
C ASP A 791 1.22 -27.15 -27.80
N ALA A 792 0.69 -28.02 -26.93
CA ALA A 792 -0.73 -28.02 -26.58
C ALA A 792 -1.19 -26.69 -25.96
N TYR A 793 -0.30 -25.95 -25.30
CA TYR A 793 -0.60 -24.62 -24.76
C TYR A 793 -0.93 -23.63 -25.89
N THR A 794 -0.10 -23.56 -26.94
CA THR A 794 -0.35 -22.66 -28.07
C THR A 794 -1.50 -23.12 -28.96
N VAL A 795 -1.72 -24.45 -29.08
CA VAL A 795 -2.92 -24.99 -29.74
C VAL A 795 -4.20 -24.56 -29.02
N ALA A 796 -4.21 -24.57 -27.67
CA ALA A 796 -5.36 -24.12 -26.89
C ALA A 796 -5.64 -22.62 -27.05
N LEU A 797 -4.60 -21.78 -27.11
CA LEU A 797 -4.74 -20.35 -27.43
C LEU A 797 -5.35 -20.15 -28.82
N ALA A 798 -4.83 -20.84 -29.84
CA ALA A 798 -5.31 -20.76 -31.22
C ALA A 798 -6.78 -21.22 -31.36
N ALA A 799 -7.17 -22.29 -30.67
CA ALA A 799 -8.55 -22.77 -30.65
C ALA A 799 -9.52 -21.72 -30.08
N ASN A 800 -9.14 -21.08 -28.98
CA ASN A 800 -9.93 -20.01 -28.37
C ASN A 800 -10.03 -18.78 -29.29
N VAL A 801 -8.92 -18.37 -29.93
CA VAL A 801 -8.91 -17.27 -30.91
C VAL A 801 -9.87 -17.56 -32.07
N ALA A 802 -9.81 -18.77 -32.64
CA ALA A 802 -10.68 -19.18 -33.74
C ALA A 802 -12.17 -19.11 -33.33
N LEU A 803 -12.52 -19.64 -32.16
CA LEU A 803 -13.90 -19.62 -31.66
C LEU A 803 -14.42 -18.20 -31.39
N LEU A 804 -13.60 -17.33 -30.79
CA LEU A 804 -13.96 -15.93 -30.53
C LEU A 804 -14.15 -15.11 -31.81
N ARG A 805 -13.45 -15.48 -32.89
CA ARG A 805 -13.61 -14.85 -34.21
C ARG A 805 -14.59 -15.60 -35.13
N GLY A 806 -15.38 -16.52 -34.58
CA GLY A 806 -16.46 -17.20 -35.30
C GLY A 806 -16.03 -18.35 -36.22
N ASP A 807 -14.72 -18.64 -36.31
CA ASP A 807 -14.16 -19.76 -37.08
C ASP A 807 -14.32 -21.07 -36.30
N ARG A 808 -15.57 -21.56 -36.24
CA ARG A 808 -15.89 -22.79 -35.52
C ARG A 808 -15.21 -24.01 -36.12
N GLU A 809 -15.08 -24.10 -37.44
CA GLU A 809 -14.47 -25.27 -38.09
C GLU A 809 -13.03 -25.48 -37.62
N THR A 810 -12.19 -24.45 -37.70
CA THR A 810 -10.80 -24.52 -37.21
C THR A 810 -10.76 -24.72 -35.69
N GLY A 811 -11.66 -24.05 -34.96
CA GLY A 811 -11.80 -24.21 -33.51
C GLY A 811 -12.02 -25.68 -33.10
N HIS A 812 -12.96 -26.38 -33.71
CA HIS A 812 -13.25 -27.79 -33.37
C HIS A 812 -12.08 -28.70 -33.74
N LYS A 813 -11.46 -28.53 -34.92
CA LYS A 813 -10.27 -29.31 -35.31
C LYS A 813 -9.14 -29.22 -34.28
N LEU A 814 -8.87 -28.03 -33.74
CA LEU A 814 -7.85 -27.83 -32.72
C LEU A 814 -8.28 -28.38 -31.34
N LEU A 815 -9.57 -28.27 -30.98
CA LEU A 815 -10.10 -28.83 -29.74
C LEU A 815 -10.11 -30.37 -29.72
N ASP A 816 -10.36 -31.01 -30.86
CA ASP A 816 -10.28 -32.46 -31.01
C ASP A 816 -8.84 -32.96 -30.76
N ARG A 817 -7.83 -32.25 -31.29
CA ARG A 817 -6.42 -32.55 -31.00
C ARG A 817 -6.07 -32.40 -29.52
N LEU A 818 -6.66 -31.42 -28.83
CA LEU A 818 -6.48 -31.26 -27.38
C LEU A 818 -7.19 -32.38 -26.61
N LYS A 819 -8.35 -32.84 -27.08
CA LYS A 819 -9.08 -33.98 -26.53
C LYS A 819 -8.30 -35.28 -26.67
N GLU A 820 -7.53 -35.47 -27.74
CA GLU A 820 -6.62 -36.63 -27.88
C GLU A 820 -5.48 -36.61 -26.85
N LYS A 821 -5.06 -35.41 -26.42
CA LYS A 821 -4.04 -35.21 -25.37
C LYS A 821 -4.62 -35.19 -23.95
N HIS A 822 -5.93 -35.36 -23.81
CA HIS A 822 -6.63 -35.46 -22.53
C HIS A 822 -6.29 -36.79 -21.85
N ALA A 823 -5.56 -36.73 -20.74
CA ALA A 823 -5.19 -37.91 -19.98
C ALA A 823 -6.40 -38.46 -19.21
N LYS A 824 -6.38 -39.77 -18.89
CA LYS A 824 -7.39 -40.41 -18.03
C LYS A 824 -7.56 -39.76 -16.64
N GLY A 825 -6.59 -38.96 -16.22
CA GLY A 825 -6.63 -38.20 -14.97
C GLY A 825 -7.29 -36.82 -15.05
N GLY A 826 -7.76 -36.37 -16.24
CA GLY A 826 -8.43 -35.08 -16.42
C GLY A 826 -7.55 -33.92 -16.92
N ALA A 827 -6.22 -34.07 -16.87
CA ALA A 827 -5.28 -33.08 -17.37
C ALA A 827 -5.10 -33.15 -18.90
N VAL A 828 -4.94 -32.00 -19.56
CA VAL A 828 -4.48 -31.92 -20.94
C VAL A 828 -2.95 -31.84 -20.95
N THR A 829 -2.31 -32.84 -21.56
CA THR A 829 -0.84 -32.98 -21.59
C THR A 829 -0.24 -32.42 -22.88
N GLY A 830 1.10 -32.36 -22.96
CA GLY A 830 1.82 -31.92 -24.16
C GLY A 830 1.99 -30.41 -24.30
N GLY A 831 1.73 -29.64 -23.24
CA GLY A 831 2.22 -28.27 -23.14
C GLY A 831 3.74 -28.26 -23.02
N ILE A 832 4.42 -27.37 -23.74
CA ILE A 832 5.89 -27.26 -23.72
C ILE A 832 6.33 -26.14 -22.77
N MET A 833 5.80 -24.93 -22.92
CA MET A 833 6.15 -23.79 -22.06
C MET A 833 5.07 -22.71 -22.12
N SER A 834 4.67 -22.17 -20.97
CA SER A 834 3.68 -21.07 -20.93
C SER A 834 4.31 -19.70 -21.18
N ILE A 835 3.47 -18.66 -21.21
CA ILE A 835 3.94 -17.28 -21.39
C ILE A 835 4.81 -16.78 -20.23
N THR A 836 4.57 -17.28 -19.01
CA THR A 836 5.40 -17.05 -17.81
C THR A 836 6.63 -17.95 -17.74
N ARG A 837 6.87 -18.77 -18.76
CA ARG A 837 7.86 -19.86 -18.76
C ARG A 837 7.61 -20.90 -17.66
N SER A 838 6.36 -21.05 -17.26
CA SER A 838 5.99 -22.09 -16.28
C SER A 838 6.11 -23.46 -16.91
N GLY A 839 6.49 -24.44 -16.09
CA GLY A 839 6.58 -25.85 -16.43
C GLY A 839 5.82 -26.71 -15.41
N GLY A 840 5.90 -28.04 -15.57
CA GLY A 840 5.35 -28.98 -14.59
C GLY A 840 3.85 -28.78 -14.32
N ARG A 841 3.49 -28.68 -13.04
CA ARG A 841 2.10 -28.57 -12.59
C ARG A 841 1.42 -27.30 -13.07
N ASP A 842 2.09 -26.15 -12.98
CA ASP A 842 1.52 -24.85 -13.34
C ASP A 842 1.15 -24.78 -14.83
N LEU A 843 2.04 -25.28 -15.69
CA LEU A 843 1.80 -25.40 -17.12
C LEU A 843 0.61 -26.32 -17.43
N GLN A 844 0.52 -27.46 -16.75
CA GLN A 844 -0.62 -28.39 -16.93
C GLN A 844 -1.94 -27.73 -16.54
N ILE A 845 -1.96 -26.93 -15.47
CA ILE A 845 -3.16 -26.19 -15.05
C ILE A 845 -3.55 -25.17 -16.11
N GLU A 846 -2.59 -24.35 -16.58
CA GLU A 846 -2.84 -23.36 -17.63
C GLU A 846 -3.36 -24.00 -18.93
N THR A 847 -2.68 -25.02 -19.44
CA THR A 847 -3.07 -25.71 -20.68
C THR A 847 -4.45 -26.36 -20.55
N THR A 848 -4.71 -27.05 -19.42
CA THR A 848 -6.01 -27.69 -19.17
C THR A 848 -7.14 -26.66 -19.05
N ALA A 849 -6.89 -25.54 -18.37
CA ALA A 849 -7.88 -24.47 -18.22
C ALA A 849 -8.19 -23.77 -19.56
N LEU A 850 -7.18 -23.53 -20.41
CA LEU A 850 -7.38 -22.98 -21.75
C LEU A 850 -8.15 -23.94 -22.67
N ALA A 851 -7.85 -25.24 -22.62
CA ALA A 851 -8.61 -26.26 -23.35
C ALA A 851 -10.06 -26.32 -22.87
N LEU A 852 -10.29 -26.30 -21.55
CA LEU A 852 -11.61 -26.27 -20.94
C LEU A 852 -12.41 -25.03 -21.35
N LEU A 853 -11.80 -23.83 -21.35
CA LEU A 853 -12.43 -22.62 -21.88
C LEU A 853 -12.90 -22.82 -23.34
N GLY A 854 -12.04 -23.43 -24.16
CA GLY A 854 -12.36 -23.75 -25.55
C GLY A 854 -13.54 -24.72 -25.68
N TRP A 855 -13.53 -25.84 -24.96
CA TRP A 855 -14.65 -26.81 -24.96
C TRP A 855 -15.96 -26.20 -24.47
N LEU A 856 -15.91 -25.38 -23.42
CA LEU A 856 -17.08 -24.65 -22.91
C LEU A 856 -17.60 -23.63 -23.93
N ARG A 857 -16.72 -22.91 -24.65
CA ARG A 857 -17.09 -21.96 -25.71
C ARG A 857 -17.65 -22.63 -26.96
N ALA A 858 -17.11 -23.78 -27.34
CA ALA A 858 -17.62 -24.59 -28.44
C ALA A 858 -19.09 -24.98 -28.22
N ASN A 859 -19.45 -25.26 -26.95
CA ASN A 859 -20.80 -25.63 -26.52
C ASN A 859 -21.30 -26.90 -27.24
N ASP A 860 -20.39 -27.84 -27.48
CA ASP A 860 -20.64 -29.10 -28.18
C ASP A 860 -20.67 -30.27 -27.17
N PRO A 861 -21.74 -31.09 -27.14
CA PRO A 861 -21.85 -32.23 -26.22
C PRO A 861 -20.73 -33.27 -26.33
N SER A 862 -20.05 -33.36 -27.48
CA SER A 862 -18.93 -34.30 -27.70
C SER A 862 -17.73 -34.05 -26.77
N TYR A 863 -17.64 -32.86 -26.16
CA TYR A 863 -16.59 -32.50 -25.19
C TYR A 863 -17.04 -32.65 -23.73
N ALA A 864 -18.29 -33.01 -23.44
CA ALA A 864 -18.84 -32.99 -22.09
C ALA A 864 -18.04 -33.85 -21.09
N THR A 865 -17.59 -35.04 -21.50
CA THR A 865 -16.77 -35.93 -20.66
C THR A 865 -15.41 -35.31 -20.34
N ALA A 866 -14.68 -34.85 -21.36
CA ALA A 866 -13.37 -34.22 -21.18
C ALA A 866 -13.49 -32.95 -20.32
N ALA A 867 -14.50 -32.13 -20.56
CA ALA A 867 -14.76 -30.96 -19.74
C ALA A 867 -15.01 -31.33 -18.27
N LYS A 868 -15.87 -32.32 -18.00
CA LYS A 868 -16.15 -32.79 -16.63
C LYS A 868 -14.89 -33.30 -15.92
N GLU A 869 -14.11 -34.14 -16.59
CA GLU A 869 -12.88 -34.72 -16.03
C GLU A 869 -11.83 -33.63 -15.77
N SER A 870 -11.69 -32.66 -16.67
CA SER A 870 -10.80 -31.51 -16.48
C SER A 870 -11.25 -30.57 -15.36
N ILE A 871 -12.55 -30.34 -15.17
CA ILE A 871 -13.07 -29.54 -14.04
C ILE A 871 -12.71 -30.20 -12.72
N LYS A 872 -12.96 -31.51 -12.61
CA LYS A 872 -12.58 -32.29 -11.42
C LYS A 872 -11.09 -32.19 -11.16
N TRP A 873 -10.27 -32.39 -12.18
CA TRP A 873 -8.82 -32.32 -12.05
C TRP A 873 -8.33 -30.93 -11.64
N ILE A 874 -8.85 -29.85 -12.25
CA ILE A 874 -8.51 -28.46 -11.87
C ILE A 874 -8.91 -28.20 -10.42
N ALA A 875 -10.10 -28.64 -9.98
CA ALA A 875 -10.53 -28.47 -8.59
C ALA A 875 -9.58 -29.15 -7.60
N GLN A 876 -9.05 -30.33 -7.95
CA GLN A 876 -8.02 -31.02 -7.16
C GLN A 876 -6.68 -30.28 -7.11
N GLN A 877 -6.43 -29.35 -8.03
CA GLN A 877 -5.23 -28.52 -8.03
C GLN A 877 -5.33 -27.30 -7.11
N ARG A 878 -6.44 -27.08 -6.40
CA ARG A 878 -6.57 -25.95 -5.48
C ARG A 878 -5.72 -26.16 -4.21
N GLY A 879 -4.80 -25.22 -3.96
CA GLY A 879 -3.99 -25.16 -2.75
C GLY A 879 -4.74 -24.58 -1.54
N GLY A 880 -4.13 -24.67 -0.35
CA GLY A 880 -4.79 -24.36 0.92
C GLY A 880 -5.24 -22.92 1.15
N TYR A 881 -4.75 -21.97 0.33
CA TYR A 881 -5.22 -20.58 0.36
C TYR A 881 -6.18 -20.24 -0.79
N GLY A 882 -6.57 -21.22 -1.61
CA GLY A 882 -7.51 -21.04 -2.74
C GLY A 882 -6.86 -20.86 -4.12
N GLY A 883 -5.53 -20.70 -4.21
CA GLY A 883 -4.82 -20.57 -5.50
C GLY A 883 -4.54 -21.89 -6.21
N PHE A 884 -4.19 -21.84 -7.49
CA PHE A 884 -3.93 -23.02 -8.34
C PHE A 884 -2.46 -23.07 -8.79
N GLY A 885 -1.53 -22.87 -7.86
CA GLY A 885 -0.09 -22.82 -8.15
C GLY A 885 0.36 -21.40 -8.49
N SER A 886 0.82 -21.16 -9.72
CA SER A 886 1.26 -19.84 -10.17
C SER A 886 0.10 -18.85 -10.39
N THR A 887 0.45 -17.59 -10.61
CA THR A 887 -0.47 -16.50 -10.96
C THR A 887 -1.29 -16.82 -12.21
N GLN A 888 -0.63 -17.17 -13.31
CA GLN A 888 -1.31 -17.49 -14.57
C GLN A 888 -2.19 -18.70 -14.42
N SER A 889 -1.68 -19.75 -13.77
CA SER A 889 -2.42 -20.98 -13.47
C SER A 889 -3.69 -20.68 -12.69
N THR A 890 -3.60 -19.80 -11.68
CA THR A 890 -4.73 -19.33 -10.89
C THR A 890 -5.74 -18.57 -11.75
N ILE A 891 -5.31 -17.59 -12.54
CA ILE A 891 -6.20 -16.78 -13.39
C ILE A 891 -6.91 -17.66 -14.42
N MET A 892 -6.18 -18.53 -15.11
CA MET A 892 -6.76 -19.41 -16.12
C MET A 892 -7.75 -20.40 -15.50
N ALA A 893 -7.40 -21.03 -14.38
CA ALA A 893 -8.30 -21.90 -13.64
C ALA A 893 -9.58 -21.17 -13.22
N LEU A 894 -9.46 -19.96 -12.66
CA LEU A 894 -10.61 -19.14 -12.26
C LEU A 894 -11.49 -18.75 -13.44
N LYS A 895 -10.92 -18.34 -14.57
CA LYS A 895 -11.69 -18.04 -15.79
C LYS A 895 -12.47 -19.27 -16.27
N ALA A 896 -11.82 -20.44 -16.32
CA ALA A 896 -12.45 -21.67 -16.77
C ALA A 896 -13.57 -22.14 -15.83
N LEU A 897 -13.33 -22.12 -14.51
CA LEU A 897 -14.31 -22.50 -13.51
C LEU A 897 -15.48 -21.49 -13.45
N ALA A 898 -15.23 -20.19 -13.58
CA ALA A 898 -16.27 -19.17 -13.63
C ALA A 898 -17.19 -19.38 -14.83
N LEU A 899 -16.63 -19.62 -16.02
CA LEU A 899 -17.42 -19.93 -17.22
C LEU A 899 -18.20 -21.24 -17.05
N HIS A 900 -17.61 -22.26 -16.45
CA HIS A 900 -18.30 -23.51 -16.15
C HIS A 900 -19.50 -23.29 -15.22
N ALA A 901 -19.29 -22.55 -14.13
CA ALA A 901 -20.32 -22.27 -13.14
C ALA A 901 -21.46 -21.41 -13.71
N GLN A 902 -21.17 -20.46 -14.61
CA GLN A 902 -22.20 -19.71 -15.33
C GLN A 902 -23.08 -20.62 -16.19
N LYS A 903 -22.48 -21.62 -16.85
CA LYS A 903 -23.18 -22.56 -17.73
C LYS A 903 -23.91 -23.70 -17.00
N ASN A 904 -23.50 -24.03 -15.76
CA ASN A 904 -23.99 -25.20 -15.01
C ASN A 904 -24.45 -24.80 -13.61
N LYS A 905 -25.54 -24.03 -13.54
CA LYS A 905 -26.19 -23.68 -12.27
C LYS A 905 -27.03 -24.87 -11.78
N HIS A 906 -26.79 -25.34 -10.56
CA HIS A 906 -27.61 -26.35 -9.89
C HIS A 906 -28.22 -25.77 -8.60
N PRO A 907 -29.47 -26.15 -8.25
CA PRO A 907 -30.13 -25.69 -7.03
C PRO A 907 -29.51 -26.31 -5.78
N ALA A 908 -29.49 -25.56 -4.67
CA ALA A 908 -29.01 -26.04 -3.37
C ALA A 908 -29.92 -27.17 -2.82
N GLU A 909 -29.32 -28.11 -2.09
CA GLU A 909 -30.02 -29.25 -1.47
C GLU A 909 -29.71 -29.36 0.04
N ALA A 910 -30.43 -30.22 0.75
CA ALA A 910 -30.18 -30.50 2.16
C ALA A 910 -29.30 -31.76 2.32
N GLY A 911 -28.51 -31.81 3.39
CA GLY A 911 -27.75 -33.01 3.74
C GLY A 911 -26.94 -32.89 5.04
N GLU A 912 -26.09 -33.88 5.29
CA GLU A 912 -25.18 -33.96 6.44
C GLU A 912 -23.74 -34.22 5.96
N LEU A 913 -22.84 -33.28 6.24
CA LEU A 913 -21.41 -33.40 5.98
C LEU A 913 -20.70 -34.05 7.18
N ARG A 914 -19.91 -35.09 6.93
CA ARG A 914 -19.13 -35.83 7.94
C ARG A 914 -17.67 -35.93 7.54
N LEU A 915 -16.77 -35.65 8.49
CA LEU A 915 -15.34 -35.95 8.41
C LEU A 915 -15.03 -37.16 9.30
N LEU A 916 -14.42 -38.18 8.72
CA LEU A 916 -13.95 -39.36 9.42
C LEU A 916 -12.42 -39.44 9.34
N VAL A 917 -11.77 -39.76 10.45
CA VAL A 917 -10.33 -40.00 10.58
C VAL A 917 -10.12 -41.40 11.11
N ASP A 918 -9.39 -42.23 10.37
CA ASP A 918 -9.17 -43.66 10.65
C ASP A 918 -10.46 -44.43 10.97
N GLY A 919 -11.54 -44.10 10.26
CA GLY A 919 -12.87 -44.71 10.43
C GLY A 919 -13.72 -44.15 11.57
N THR A 920 -13.19 -43.26 12.41
CA THR A 920 -13.93 -42.60 13.50
C THR A 920 -14.46 -41.24 13.04
N VAL A 921 -15.70 -40.90 13.38
CA VAL A 921 -16.27 -39.57 13.05
C VAL A 921 -15.57 -38.50 13.88
N ALA A 922 -14.82 -37.64 13.22
CA ALA A 922 -14.08 -36.53 13.82
C ALA A 922 -14.96 -35.28 14.00
N ALA A 923 -15.84 -35.02 13.03
CA ALA A 923 -16.74 -33.87 13.05
C ALA A 923 -17.93 -34.09 12.08
N THR A 924 -19.07 -33.45 12.37
CA THR A 924 -20.30 -33.51 11.56
C THR A 924 -21.00 -32.14 11.52
N ARG A 925 -21.62 -31.79 10.39
CA ARG A 925 -22.50 -30.61 10.25
C ARG A 925 -23.63 -30.85 9.26
N THR A 926 -24.86 -30.54 9.66
CA THR A 926 -26.04 -30.53 8.78
C THR A 926 -26.15 -29.23 7.99
N PHE A 927 -26.72 -29.30 6.79
CA PHE A 927 -27.01 -28.15 5.93
C PHE A 927 -28.35 -28.31 5.19
N THR A 928 -28.88 -27.19 4.71
CA THR A 928 -30.20 -27.03 4.11
C THR A 928 -30.09 -26.32 2.75
N PRO A 929 -31.16 -26.29 1.94
CA PRO A 929 -31.15 -25.56 0.67
C PRO A 929 -30.96 -24.04 0.83
N ASN A 930 -31.11 -23.49 2.04
CA ASN A 930 -30.84 -22.09 2.34
C ASN A 930 -29.36 -21.83 2.64
N ASP A 931 -28.57 -22.88 2.91
CA ASP A 931 -27.11 -22.80 3.10
C ASP A 931 -26.43 -22.73 1.73
N VAL A 932 -26.58 -21.59 1.06
CA VAL A 932 -25.98 -21.32 -0.26
C VAL A 932 -24.50 -20.92 -0.16
N ASP A 933 -24.06 -20.51 1.02
CA ASP A 933 -22.68 -20.21 1.38
C ASP A 933 -21.89 -21.49 1.72
N VAL A 934 -20.58 -21.35 1.94
CA VAL A 934 -19.73 -22.50 2.22
C VAL A 934 -20.04 -23.14 3.56
N ILE A 935 -20.23 -24.45 3.53
CA ILE A 935 -20.47 -25.29 4.70
C ILE A 935 -19.12 -25.65 5.29
N GLY A 936 -18.70 -24.87 6.31
CA GLY A 936 -17.46 -25.08 7.05
C GLY A 936 -17.63 -26.00 8.26
N LEU A 937 -16.66 -26.86 8.52
CA LEU A 937 -16.63 -27.80 9.63
C LEU A 937 -15.24 -27.77 10.27
N ASP A 938 -15.11 -27.07 11.39
CA ASP A 938 -13.89 -27.07 12.19
C ASP A 938 -13.84 -28.34 13.05
N VAL A 939 -12.68 -29.00 13.08
CA VAL A 939 -12.47 -30.19 13.91
C VAL A 939 -12.15 -29.76 15.34
N PRO A 940 -12.95 -30.14 16.34
CA PRO A 940 -12.64 -29.82 17.72
C PRO A 940 -11.44 -30.67 18.20
N ASN A 941 -10.46 -30.03 18.84
CA ASN A 941 -9.28 -30.69 19.42
C ASN A 941 -8.59 -31.68 18.45
N PRO A 942 -8.16 -31.24 17.24
CA PRO A 942 -7.71 -32.13 16.18
C PRO A 942 -6.51 -33.00 16.59
N GLU A 943 -5.68 -32.54 17.53
CA GLU A 943 -4.52 -33.29 18.06
C GLU A 943 -4.91 -34.57 18.83
N THR A 944 -6.18 -34.71 19.25
CA THR A 944 -6.69 -35.94 19.87
C THR A 944 -7.19 -36.96 18.86
N VAL A 945 -7.49 -36.52 17.64
CA VAL A 945 -8.09 -37.33 16.58
C VAL A 945 -7.05 -37.74 15.53
N PHE A 946 -6.13 -36.83 15.21
CA PHE A 946 -5.07 -37.06 14.22
C PHE A 946 -3.79 -37.57 14.88
N LYS A 947 -3.22 -38.64 14.33
CA LYS A 947 -1.90 -39.17 14.67
C LYS A 947 -0.80 -38.25 14.14
N LEU A 948 -0.02 -37.67 15.04
CA LEU A 948 1.19 -36.92 14.71
C LEU A 948 2.33 -37.89 14.35
N GLY A 949 3.12 -37.56 13.32
CA GLY A 949 4.22 -38.40 12.83
C GLY A 949 3.79 -39.66 12.07
N GLY A 950 2.50 -39.82 11.82
CA GLY A 950 1.91 -40.97 11.14
C GLY A 950 0.95 -40.57 10.03
N ARG A 951 0.61 -41.55 9.18
CA ARG A 951 -0.41 -41.41 8.14
C ARG A 951 -1.80 -41.55 8.76
N ASN A 952 -2.69 -40.61 8.47
CA ASN A 952 -4.08 -40.60 8.86
C ASN A 952 -4.95 -40.84 7.62
N GLU A 953 -5.83 -41.85 7.66
CA GLU A 953 -6.79 -42.09 6.59
C GLU A 953 -8.02 -41.21 6.81
N ILE A 954 -8.36 -40.41 5.80
CA ILE A 954 -9.43 -39.43 5.83
C ILE A 954 -10.56 -39.89 4.92
N ALA A 955 -11.79 -39.90 5.42
CA ALA A 955 -12.98 -40.06 4.60
C ALA A 955 -13.95 -38.92 4.85
N ILE A 956 -14.44 -38.31 3.77
CA ILE A 956 -15.44 -37.25 3.82
C ILE A 956 -16.70 -37.81 3.18
N ALA A 957 -17.84 -37.63 3.85
CA ALA A 957 -19.11 -38.18 3.40
C ALA A 957 -20.25 -37.16 3.51
N THR A 958 -21.19 -37.23 2.57
CA THR A 958 -22.46 -36.51 2.56
C THR A 958 -23.56 -37.42 1.99
N ASP A 959 -24.80 -37.24 2.44
CA ASP A 959 -26.00 -37.91 1.93
C ASP A 959 -26.68 -37.15 0.78
N ALA A 960 -26.09 -36.01 0.42
CA ALA A 960 -26.52 -35.16 -0.68
C ALA A 960 -26.26 -35.83 -2.05
N LYS A 961 -27.13 -35.57 -3.04
CA LYS A 961 -27.13 -36.26 -4.33
C LYS A 961 -26.23 -35.60 -5.36
N GLN A 962 -26.02 -34.29 -5.24
CA GLN A 962 -25.18 -33.53 -6.15
C GLN A 962 -23.69 -33.73 -5.83
N PRO A 963 -22.82 -33.69 -6.84
CA PRO A 963 -21.39 -33.66 -6.61
C PRO A 963 -21.00 -32.30 -5.99
N TYR A 964 -20.40 -32.34 -4.81
CA TYR A 964 -19.91 -31.14 -4.14
C TYR A 964 -18.39 -31.10 -4.08
N PRO A 965 -17.76 -30.00 -4.54
CA PRO A 965 -16.36 -29.75 -4.25
C PRO A 965 -16.17 -29.57 -2.75
N PHE A 966 -15.00 -29.97 -2.27
CA PHE A 966 -14.60 -29.69 -0.90
C PHE A 966 -13.09 -29.43 -0.84
N ALA A 967 -12.68 -28.75 0.22
CA ALA A 967 -11.29 -28.58 0.61
C ALA A 967 -11.14 -28.96 2.09
N LEU A 968 -10.18 -29.83 2.40
CA LEU A 968 -9.70 -30.02 3.76
C LEU A 968 -8.40 -29.23 3.91
N SER A 969 -8.38 -28.27 4.83
CA SER A 969 -7.19 -27.50 5.16
C SER A 969 -6.75 -27.79 6.59
N TYR A 970 -5.45 -27.74 6.82
CA TYR A 970 -4.88 -27.84 8.15
C TYR A 970 -3.68 -26.93 8.28
N THR A 971 -3.58 -26.27 9.44
CA THR A 971 -2.47 -25.42 9.80
C THR A 971 -1.91 -25.88 11.13
N TYR A 972 -0.61 -25.74 11.31
CA TYR A 972 0.09 -26.11 12.54
C TYR A 972 1.40 -25.34 12.62
N THR A 973 2.07 -25.41 13.76
CA THR A 973 3.45 -24.91 13.89
C THR A 973 4.38 -26.09 14.19
N THR A 974 5.57 -26.16 13.58
CA THR A 974 6.59 -27.21 13.89
C THR A 974 7.90 -26.62 14.37
N LEU A 975 8.63 -27.34 15.21
CA LEU A 975 9.95 -26.89 15.67
C LEU A 975 11.07 -27.20 14.68
N THR A 976 10.86 -28.13 13.76
CA THR A 976 11.79 -28.46 12.68
C THR A 976 11.15 -28.10 11.34
N PRO A 977 11.84 -27.36 10.46
CA PRO A 977 11.26 -26.97 9.19
C PRO A 977 11.39 -28.12 8.18
N LEU A 978 10.30 -28.47 7.49
CA LEU A 978 10.30 -29.50 6.45
C LEU A 978 10.65 -28.88 5.10
N SER A 979 11.88 -29.06 4.65
CA SER A 979 12.31 -28.71 3.29
C SER A 979 11.63 -29.62 2.27
N ALA A 980 11.12 -29.03 1.19
CA ALA A 980 10.61 -29.79 0.06
C ALA A 980 11.77 -30.50 -0.65
N GLU A 981 11.69 -31.82 -0.82
CA GLU A 981 12.76 -32.63 -1.44
C GLU A 981 13.16 -32.14 -2.82
N ARG A 982 12.20 -31.59 -3.59
CA ARG A 982 12.36 -31.13 -4.96
C ARG A 982 12.67 -29.63 -5.10
N CYS A 983 12.97 -28.92 -4.02
CA CYS A 983 13.30 -27.50 -4.14
C CYS A 983 14.54 -27.30 -5.03
N ALA A 984 14.40 -26.45 -6.06
CA ALA A 984 15.44 -26.20 -7.05
C ALA A 984 16.66 -25.46 -6.48
N VAL A 985 16.48 -24.76 -5.36
CA VAL A 985 17.51 -23.94 -4.73
C VAL A 985 17.78 -24.37 -3.30
N ARG A 986 18.96 -24.05 -2.80
CA ARG A 986 19.38 -24.31 -1.43
C ARG A 986 19.84 -23.01 -0.80
N ILE A 987 19.36 -22.74 0.41
CA ILE A 987 19.80 -21.61 1.23
C ILE A 987 20.59 -22.11 2.43
N ALA A 988 21.56 -21.33 2.88
CA ALA A 988 22.18 -21.46 4.21
C ALA A 988 22.37 -20.07 4.82
N THR A 989 22.20 -19.98 6.15
CA THR A 989 22.41 -18.73 6.91
C THR A 989 23.18 -19.02 8.18
N LYS A 990 24.15 -18.17 8.54
CA LYS A 990 24.93 -18.32 9.76
C LYS A 990 25.42 -16.97 10.30
N LEU A 991 25.14 -16.70 11.57
CA LEU A 991 25.74 -15.57 12.28
C LEU A 991 27.22 -15.85 12.56
N ALA A 992 28.06 -14.82 12.44
CA ALA A 992 29.48 -14.90 12.75
C ALA A 992 29.75 -15.21 14.23
N SER A 993 28.83 -14.78 15.12
CA SER A 993 28.85 -15.11 16.55
C SER A 993 27.45 -15.45 17.05
N ALA A 994 27.37 -16.34 18.05
CA ALA A 994 26.13 -16.64 18.78
C ALA A 994 25.95 -15.76 20.02
N GLU A 995 27.00 -15.03 20.43
CA GLU A 995 26.98 -14.10 21.55
C GLU A 995 27.59 -12.75 21.14
N ALA A 996 26.98 -11.65 21.55
CA ALA A 996 27.46 -10.29 21.27
C ALA A 996 27.00 -9.33 22.37
N ALA A 997 27.56 -8.13 22.42
CA ALA A 997 27.06 -7.06 23.28
C ALA A 997 26.06 -6.17 22.54
N GLU A 998 25.19 -5.50 23.29
CA GLU A 998 24.34 -4.44 22.75
C GLU A 998 25.18 -3.34 22.09
N GLY A 999 24.79 -2.94 20.88
CA GLY A 999 25.51 -2.00 20.05
C GLY A 999 26.51 -2.66 19.09
N ASP A 1000 26.88 -3.93 19.31
CA ASP A 1000 27.77 -4.65 18.40
C ASP A 1000 27.09 -4.93 17.06
N THR A 1001 27.90 -4.93 16.00
CA THR A 1001 27.52 -5.38 14.67
C THR A 1001 28.03 -6.81 14.46
N VAL A 1002 27.12 -7.74 14.18
CA VAL A 1002 27.43 -9.15 13.90
C VAL A 1002 27.15 -9.45 12.42
N PRO A 1003 28.17 -9.85 11.65
CA PRO A 1003 27.97 -10.28 10.27
C PRO A 1003 27.13 -11.56 10.18
N LEU A 1004 26.19 -11.57 9.24
CA LEU A 1004 25.38 -12.71 8.85
C LEU A 1004 25.83 -13.19 7.46
N ALA A 1005 26.37 -14.41 7.40
CA ALA A 1005 26.65 -15.08 6.14
C ALA A 1005 25.36 -15.66 5.56
N VAL A 1006 25.06 -15.35 4.30
CA VAL A 1006 23.93 -15.87 3.52
C VAL A 1006 24.47 -16.53 2.26
N THR A 1007 24.10 -17.78 2.04
CA THR A 1007 24.42 -18.53 0.83
C THR A 1007 23.15 -18.95 0.14
N LEU A 1008 23.09 -18.77 -1.18
CA LEU A 1008 22.01 -19.25 -2.04
C LEU A 1008 22.60 -19.98 -3.25
N GLU A 1009 22.16 -21.20 -3.49
CA GLU A 1009 22.70 -22.10 -4.50
C GLU A 1009 21.58 -22.63 -5.41
N ASN A 1010 21.77 -22.54 -6.72
CA ASN A 1010 20.97 -23.28 -7.69
C ASN A 1010 21.44 -24.73 -7.76
N ARG A 1011 20.58 -25.71 -7.47
CA ARG A 1011 20.93 -27.15 -7.49
C ARG A 1011 20.73 -27.81 -8.85
N GLN A 1012 20.23 -27.06 -9.83
CA GLN A 1012 19.85 -27.59 -11.13
C GLN A 1012 20.91 -27.28 -12.18
N LYS A 1013 21.00 -28.15 -13.20
CA LYS A 1013 21.87 -27.97 -14.38
C LYS A 1013 21.36 -26.94 -15.38
N GLN A 1014 20.30 -26.21 -15.03
CA GLN A 1014 19.69 -25.16 -15.84
C GLN A 1014 19.56 -23.90 -14.98
N GLY A 1015 19.57 -22.73 -15.63
CA GLY A 1015 19.38 -21.46 -14.95
C GLY A 1015 17.99 -21.37 -14.30
N GLN A 1016 17.92 -20.65 -13.19
CA GLN A 1016 16.69 -20.43 -12.43
C GLN A 1016 16.34 -18.96 -12.42
N GLY A 1017 15.18 -18.60 -12.95
CA GLY A 1017 14.67 -17.24 -12.89
C GLY A 1017 14.08 -16.91 -11.52
N MET A 1018 14.13 -15.63 -11.15
CA MET A 1018 13.43 -15.06 -9.99
C MET A 1018 13.59 -15.88 -8.70
N THR A 1019 14.83 -16.05 -8.23
CA THR A 1019 15.07 -16.77 -6.97
C THR A 1019 14.88 -15.83 -5.78
N THR A 1020 14.28 -16.34 -4.70
CA THR A 1020 13.99 -15.58 -3.47
C THR A 1020 14.67 -16.22 -2.27
N ALA A 1021 15.29 -15.41 -1.41
CA ALA A 1021 15.74 -15.79 -0.08
C ALA A 1021 15.04 -14.93 0.97
N VAL A 1022 14.36 -15.56 1.92
CA VAL A 1022 13.83 -14.88 3.12
C VAL A 1022 14.71 -15.27 4.30
N ILE A 1023 15.27 -14.28 4.97
CA ILE A 1023 16.24 -14.43 6.05
C ILE A 1023 15.53 -14.05 7.36
N GLY A 1024 15.47 -14.98 8.30
CA GLY A 1024 14.91 -14.71 9.62
C GLY A 1024 15.90 -14.01 10.54
N ILE A 1025 15.51 -12.89 11.13
CA ILE A 1025 16.32 -12.06 12.02
C ILE A 1025 15.83 -12.25 13.47
N PRO A 1026 16.70 -12.55 14.45
CA PRO A 1026 16.34 -12.57 15.87
C PRO A 1026 15.81 -11.22 16.34
N ALA A 1027 14.77 -11.20 17.19
CA ALA A 1027 14.05 -9.98 17.56
C ALA A 1027 14.93 -8.90 18.24
N GLY A 1028 15.99 -9.30 18.94
CA GLY A 1028 16.96 -8.37 19.52
C GLY A 1028 17.94 -7.75 18.53
N MET A 1029 17.90 -8.12 17.24
CA MET A 1029 18.77 -7.60 16.19
C MET A 1029 17.99 -6.83 15.13
N LYS A 1030 18.68 -5.97 14.38
CA LYS A 1030 18.11 -5.27 13.20
C LYS A 1030 19.13 -5.06 12.10
N VAL A 1031 18.66 -4.87 10.87
CA VAL A 1031 19.49 -4.32 9.79
C VAL A 1031 19.81 -2.85 10.12
N PRO A 1032 21.03 -2.35 9.83
CA PRO A 1032 21.36 -0.93 9.97
C PRO A 1032 20.31 -0.01 9.34
N THR A 1033 19.90 1.03 10.07
CA THR A 1033 18.77 1.89 9.70
C THR A 1033 19.01 2.69 8.42
N ASP A 1034 20.27 2.93 8.05
CA ASP A 1034 20.62 3.64 6.81
C ASP A 1034 20.44 2.79 5.54
N LEU A 1035 20.25 1.46 5.69
CA LEU A 1035 20.12 0.48 4.61
C LEU A 1035 21.23 0.55 3.55
N LYS A 1036 22.38 1.15 3.89
CA LYS A 1036 23.42 1.48 2.91
C LYS A 1036 24.01 0.22 2.28
N GLN A 1037 24.34 -0.78 3.10
CA GLN A 1037 24.93 -2.04 2.63
C GLN A 1037 23.99 -2.77 1.65
N LEU A 1038 22.69 -2.85 1.96
CA LEU A 1038 21.71 -3.50 1.08
C LEU A 1038 21.52 -2.72 -0.22
N THR A 1039 21.55 -1.39 -0.15
CA THR A 1039 21.51 -0.51 -1.33
C THR A 1039 22.73 -0.72 -2.23
N ASP A 1040 23.93 -0.78 -1.64
CA ASP A 1040 25.18 -1.06 -2.35
C ASP A 1040 25.15 -2.44 -3.02
N LEU A 1041 24.60 -3.47 -2.36
CA LEU A 1041 24.44 -4.81 -2.95
C LEU A 1041 23.51 -4.79 -4.16
N ARG A 1042 22.42 -4.01 -4.10
CA ARG A 1042 21.49 -3.84 -5.22
C ARG A 1042 22.15 -3.12 -6.39
N GLU A 1043 22.83 -2.01 -6.13
CA GLU A 1043 23.47 -1.19 -7.17
C GLU A 1043 24.61 -1.93 -7.88
N LYS A 1044 25.31 -2.81 -7.17
CA LYS A 1044 26.34 -3.70 -7.74
C LYS A 1044 25.75 -4.93 -8.46
N GLY A 1045 24.43 -5.11 -8.45
CA GLY A 1045 23.75 -6.25 -9.05
C GLY A 1045 23.95 -7.59 -8.32
N ALA A 1046 24.50 -7.56 -7.09
CA ALA A 1046 24.66 -8.78 -6.26
C ALA A 1046 23.32 -9.32 -5.77
N VAL A 1047 22.34 -8.42 -5.60
CA VAL A 1047 20.91 -8.72 -5.47
C VAL A 1047 20.14 -7.82 -6.44
N ALA A 1048 19.02 -8.29 -6.96
CA ALA A 1048 18.17 -7.48 -7.84
C ALA A 1048 17.27 -6.52 -7.05
N TYR A 1049 16.80 -6.95 -5.88
CA TYR A 1049 15.92 -6.17 -5.00
C TYR A 1049 15.99 -6.73 -3.57
N PHE A 1050 15.61 -5.91 -2.58
CA PHE A 1050 15.44 -6.33 -1.20
C PHE A 1050 14.27 -5.60 -0.54
N GLU A 1051 13.69 -6.20 0.48
CA GLU A 1051 12.68 -5.57 1.34
C GLU A 1051 12.75 -6.13 2.77
N LEU A 1052 12.28 -5.35 3.73
CA LEU A 1052 12.08 -5.78 5.11
C LEU A 1052 10.61 -6.12 5.29
N LYS A 1053 10.33 -7.34 5.77
CA LYS A 1053 8.97 -7.78 6.07
C LYS A 1053 8.79 -7.87 7.58
N GLY A 1054 8.09 -6.88 8.14
CA GLY A 1054 8.05 -6.69 9.59
C GLY A 1054 9.46 -6.40 10.14
N SER A 1055 9.68 -6.69 11.42
CA SER A 1055 10.98 -6.48 12.08
C SER A 1055 11.90 -7.70 12.07
N ARG A 1056 11.44 -8.86 11.58
CA ARG A 1056 12.12 -10.16 11.75
C ARG A 1056 12.42 -10.90 10.46
N GLU A 1057 12.09 -10.35 9.28
CA GLU A 1057 12.43 -10.97 7.99
C GLU A 1057 13.07 -9.95 7.04
N LEU A 1058 14.22 -10.33 6.45
CA LEU A 1058 14.84 -9.65 5.31
C LEU A 1058 14.66 -10.52 4.06
N VAL A 1059 14.06 -9.97 3.01
CA VAL A 1059 13.84 -10.68 1.74
C VAL A 1059 14.80 -10.16 0.68
N LEU A 1060 15.48 -11.07 -0.01
CA LEU A 1060 16.41 -10.79 -1.10
C LEU A 1060 15.96 -11.51 -2.38
N TYR A 1061 16.08 -10.83 -3.51
CA TYR A 1061 15.63 -11.32 -4.82
C TYR A 1061 16.77 -11.34 -5.83
N TRP A 1062 16.80 -12.36 -6.69
CA TRP A 1062 17.69 -12.47 -7.85
C TRP A 1062 16.87 -12.68 -9.12
N ARG A 1063 17.16 -11.91 -10.18
CA ARG A 1063 16.48 -12.07 -11.49
C ARG A 1063 16.75 -13.43 -12.12
N GLU A 1064 17.98 -13.90 -12.01
CA GLU A 1064 18.41 -15.20 -12.52
C GLU A 1064 19.59 -15.72 -11.69
N LEU A 1065 19.64 -17.03 -11.50
CA LEU A 1065 20.83 -17.76 -11.08
C LEU A 1065 21.24 -18.69 -12.21
N ALA A 1066 22.49 -18.62 -12.65
CA ALA A 1066 23.05 -19.52 -13.64
C ALA A 1066 23.01 -20.99 -13.14
N PRO A 1067 23.09 -21.98 -14.05
CA PRO A 1067 23.21 -23.38 -13.68
C PRO A 1067 24.26 -23.59 -12.59
N GLU A 1068 23.90 -24.29 -11.52
CA GLU A 1068 24.82 -24.65 -10.42
C GLU A 1068 25.49 -23.43 -9.73
N GLN A 1069 24.99 -22.21 -9.95
CA GLN A 1069 25.57 -21.00 -9.37
C GLN A 1069 25.34 -20.95 -7.87
N LYS A 1070 26.40 -20.57 -7.14
CA LYS A 1070 26.38 -20.26 -5.72
C LYS A 1070 26.65 -18.78 -5.50
N VAL A 1071 25.77 -18.11 -4.76
CA VAL A 1071 25.90 -16.72 -4.33
C VAL A 1071 26.18 -16.69 -2.84
N GLU A 1072 27.14 -15.87 -2.42
CA GLU A 1072 27.50 -15.67 -1.02
C GLU A 1072 27.48 -14.18 -0.69
N LEU A 1073 26.75 -13.83 0.37
CA LEU A 1073 26.61 -12.47 0.86
C LEU A 1073 26.96 -12.41 2.35
N SER A 1074 27.48 -11.26 2.79
CA SER A 1074 27.62 -10.91 4.20
C SER A 1074 26.76 -9.70 4.48
N ILE A 1075 25.88 -9.80 5.47
CA ILE A 1075 24.94 -8.75 5.85
C ILE A 1075 25.17 -8.40 7.31
N ASP A 1076 25.36 -7.14 7.61
CA ASP A 1076 25.62 -6.69 8.97
C ASP A 1076 24.30 -6.55 9.73
N LEU A 1077 24.24 -7.13 10.93
CA LEU A 1077 23.11 -6.98 11.85
C LEU A 1077 23.57 -6.32 13.14
N VAL A 1078 22.84 -5.32 13.59
CA VAL A 1078 23.12 -4.58 14.83
C VAL A 1078 22.37 -5.24 15.99
N CYS A 1079 23.07 -5.54 17.08
CA CYS A 1079 22.49 -6.02 18.33
C CYS A 1079 21.83 -4.85 19.07
N ASP A 1080 20.51 -4.78 19.05
CA ASP A 1080 19.75 -3.59 19.46
C ASP A 1080 19.14 -3.70 20.86
N VAL A 1081 18.61 -4.88 21.24
CA VAL A 1081 17.99 -5.11 22.54
C VAL A 1081 18.65 -6.32 23.22
N PRO A 1082 19.17 -6.18 24.46
CA PRO A 1082 19.72 -7.29 25.23
C PRO A 1082 18.71 -8.41 25.50
N GLY A 1083 19.19 -9.64 25.64
CA GLY A 1083 18.35 -10.81 25.88
C GLY A 1083 18.82 -12.06 25.12
N THR A 1084 17.95 -13.06 25.05
CA THR A 1084 18.19 -14.30 24.28
C THR A 1084 17.06 -14.47 23.28
N TYR A 1085 17.42 -14.55 22.00
CA TYR A 1085 16.45 -14.51 20.92
C TYR A 1085 16.68 -15.63 19.91
N ARG A 1086 15.58 -16.19 19.40
CA ARG A 1086 15.56 -17.05 18.22
C ARG A 1086 14.81 -16.34 17.10
N GLY A 1087 15.42 -16.25 15.91
CA GLY A 1087 14.78 -15.69 14.72
C GLY A 1087 13.70 -16.61 14.15
N PRO A 1088 12.97 -16.16 13.12
CA PRO A 1088 12.26 -17.06 12.20
C PRO A 1088 13.25 -17.94 11.41
N ALA A 1089 12.78 -19.03 10.78
CA ALA A 1089 13.64 -19.76 9.84
C ALA A 1089 13.85 -18.99 8.56
N SER A 1090 15.09 -19.07 8.08
CA SER A 1090 15.42 -18.67 6.72
C SER A 1090 14.91 -19.70 5.72
N ARG A 1091 14.52 -19.25 4.53
CA ARG A 1091 14.02 -20.09 3.44
C ARG A 1091 14.45 -19.56 2.07
N GLY A 1092 14.69 -20.49 1.14
CA GLY A 1092 14.99 -20.21 -0.25
C GLY A 1092 14.04 -20.97 -1.16
N TYR A 1093 13.55 -20.31 -2.20
CA TYR A 1093 12.64 -20.90 -3.18
C TYR A 1093 12.66 -20.10 -4.49
N LEU A 1094 12.09 -20.68 -5.56
CA LEU A 1094 11.84 -19.94 -6.79
C LEU A 1094 10.54 -19.15 -6.63
N TYR A 1095 10.54 -17.88 -7.03
CA TYR A 1095 9.41 -16.99 -6.85
C TYR A 1095 8.09 -17.57 -7.41
N TYR A 1096 8.17 -18.26 -8.55
CA TYR A 1096 7.03 -18.91 -9.22
C TYR A 1096 6.73 -20.34 -8.76
N ASP A 1097 7.57 -20.93 -7.90
CA ASP A 1097 7.38 -22.25 -7.31
C ASP A 1097 7.51 -22.18 -5.78
N ALA A 1098 6.69 -21.32 -5.17
CA ALA A 1098 6.72 -21.05 -3.74
C ALA A 1098 6.19 -22.21 -2.88
N ASP A 1099 5.62 -23.24 -3.49
CA ASP A 1099 5.19 -24.46 -2.81
C ASP A 1099 6.41 -25.34 -2.45
N HIS A 1100 7.51 -25.26 -3.21
CA HIS A 1100 8.75 -26.00 -2.93
C HIS A 1100 9.81 -25.09 -2.30
N LYS A 1101 9.87 -25.10 -0.96
CA LYS A 1101 10.84 -24.30 -0.19
C LYS A 1101 11.94 -25.17 0.41
N HIS A 1102 13.17 -24.67 0.38
CA HIS A 1102 14.25 -25.15 1.21
C HIS A 1102 14.34 -24.27 2.45
N TRP A 1103 14.18 -24.87 3.63
CA TRP A 1103 14.25 -24.19 4.91
C TRP A 1103 15.57 -24.46 5.62
N VAL A 1104 15.96 -23.55 6.50
CA VAL A 1104 17.14 -23.65 7.37
C VAL A 1104 16.72 -23.38 8.80
N GLU A 1105 17.41 -24.01 9.75
CA GLU A 1105 17.23 -23.70 11.18
C GLU A 1105 17.38 -22.20 11.46
N PRO A 1106 16.60 -21.65 12.40
CA PRO A 1106 16.65 -20.24 12.72
C PRO A 1106 17.97 -19.81 13.34
N LEU A 1107 18.31 -18.55 13.09
CA LEU A 1107 19.40 -17.89 13.79
C LEU A 1107 19.05 -17.75 15.28
N SER A 1108 20.03 -17.93 16.15
CA SER A 1108 19.91 -17.69 17.59
C SER A 1108 21.05 -16.82 18.05
N ILE A 1109 20.77 -15.89 18.97
CA ILE A 1109 21.75 -14.94 19.49
C ILE A 1109 21.45 -14.68 20.98
N ARG A 1110 22.51 -14.58 21.77
CA ARG A 1110 22.47 -14.00 23.11
C ARG A 1110 23.14 -12.63 23.06
N ILE A 1111 22.42 -11.59 23.45
CA ILE A 1111 22.91 -10.22 23.47
C ILE A 1111 23.09 -9.81 24.93
N ALA A 1112 24.33 -9.62 25.34
CA ALA A 1112 24.65 -9.09 26.66
C ALA A 1112 24.34 -7.58 26.71
N PRO A 1113 23.81 -7.06 27.84
CA PRO A 1113 23.71 -5.63 28.03
C PRO A 1113 25.06 -4.94 27.87
N ALA A 1114 25.09 -3.77 27.22
CA ALA A 1114 26.31 -2.97 27.18
C ALA A 1114 26.72 -2.61 28.62
N ALA A 1115 28.01 -2.74 28.93
CA ALA A 1115 28.56 -2.29 30.20
C ALA A 1115 28.38 -0.77 30.33
N GLY A 1116 27.35 -0.34 31.06
CA GLY A 1116 27.21 1.05 31.45
C GLY A 1116 28.08 1.34 32.67
N ASN A 1117 28.72 2.51 32.72
CA ASN A 1117 29.19 3.06 34.00
C ASN A 1117 27.95 3.18 34.91
N GLU A 1118 27.89 2.34 35.94
CA GLU A 1118 26.83 2.32 36.96
C GLU A 1118 26.63 3.69 37.63
#